data_AF-J7ICX1-F1
#
_entry.id   AF-J7ICX1-F1
#
_cell.length_a   1.000
_cell.length_b   1.000
_cell.length_c   1.000
_cell.angle_alpha   90.00
_cell.angle_beta   90.00
_cell.angle_gamma   90.00
#
_symmetry.space_group_name_H-M   'P 1'
#
loop_
_entity.id
_entity.type
_entity.pdbx_description
1 polymer ?
#
loop_
_entity_poly.entity_id
_entity_poly.type
_entity_poly.pdbx_seq_one_letter_code
_entity_poly.pdbx_strand_id
1 'polypeptide(L)'
;MNTIENIDENPNQELLTQPPTQTQNQTQSHSRRPRGFAATAAAAAANNNSNNNNNNASSGKGKKEREKEKERTKLRERHRRAITSRMLAGLRQYGNFPLPARADMNDVLAALAREAGWTVEPDGTTYRLSNQSQSHHHLHQQMAAAAATTTAAFPVRSVESPLSVKNCSVKASVECQPSVLRIDESLSPASFDSVVIPERDSRGGEFNASTSPINNSVECLEADQLIQDVRAGEHEDDFTGTPYIPVYVMLANHVINNFCQLVDPELLRQEISDMKALNVDGVIVNCWWGIVEGWNPQKYAWSGYRELFNIIREFNLKVQVVMAFHEYGANDSGDAWISLPQWVMEIGKGNQDIFFTDREGRRNTECLSWGVDKERVLNGRTGIEVYFDFMRSFRTEFDDLFVAGLICAVEIGLGPSRELKYPSLSERMGWRYPGIGEFQCYDRYLQQSLRKAAKLRGHSFWARGPDNAGQYNSLPHETGFFCERGDYDSYYGRFFLNWYAQTLIDHTDNVLSLASLAFEETKIIVKVPGVYWWYKTASHAAELTAGYYNPSNQDGYAPVFEVLKKHSVTMKFVCAVPSLQDQEALADPEGLSWQVLNLAWDRGLAVAGENALSCYDREGCMRVVEMAKPRNDPDRRHFSFFMYQQPSSLLQGTICFSDLGYFIKCMHGDIAGDLLP
;
A
#
# COMPACT_ATOMS: atom_id res chain seq x y z
N MET A 1 66.23 -33.28 29.84
CA MET A 1 66.84 -34.62 29.96
C MET A 1 66.27 -35.43 28.81
N ASN A 2 67.11 -35.73 27.81
CA ASN A 2 66.78 -36.36 26.51
C ASN A 2 65.85 -35.47 25.61
N THR A 3 66.00 -35.30 24.28
CA THR A 3 66.18 -36.23 23.12
C THR A 3 64.97 -37.17 22.95
N ILE A 4 64.35 -37.35 21.77
CA ILE A 4 64.86 -37.64 20.39
C ILE A 4 63.84 -37.06 19.36
N GLU A 5 64.22 -36.24 18.36
CA GLU A 5 64.33 -36.53 16.90
C GLU A 5 63.00 -36.78 16.11
N ASN A 6 62.83 -36.56 14.80
CA ASN A 6 63.67 -35.98 13.72
C ASN A 6 62.83 -35.61 12.45
N ILE A 7 63.37 -34.71 11.59
CA ILE A 7 63.43 -34.73 10.09
C ILE A 7 62.12 -34.94 9.27
N ASP A 8 61.82 -34.29 8.13
CA ASP A 8 62.16 -33.02 7.41
C ASP A 8 61.18 -32.97 6.19
N GLU A 9 61.23 -32.17 5.10
CA GLU A 9 62.19 -31.21 4.53
C GLU A 9 61.42 -30.13 3.70
N ASN A 10 62.10 -29.06 3.28
CA ASN A 10 61.66 -28.15 2.20
C ASN A 10 62.88 -27.45 1.57
N PRO A 11 63.01 -27.48 0.23
CA PRO A 11 63.50 -26.29 -0.51
C PRO A 11 62.60 -25.95 -1.74
N ASN A 12 62.37 -24.69 -2.15
CA ASN A 12 63.27 -23.55 -2.44
C ASN A 12 64.21 -23.81 -3.65
N GLN A 13 64.77 -22.87 -4.44
CA GLN A 13 64.91 -21.38 -4.48
C GLN A 13 65.30 -21.00 -5.97
N GLU A 14 65.40 -19.78 -6.55
CA GLU A 14 65.26 -18.35 -6.15
C GLU A 14 65.20 -17.42 -7.42
N LEU A 15 64.46 -16.28 -7.40
CA LEU A 15 64.66 -14.97 -8.10
C LEU A 15 64.97 -14.84 -9.63
N LEU A 16 64.89 -13.68 -10.33
CA LEU A 16 64.58 -12.24 -10.04
C LEU A 16 63.48 -11.76 -11.07
N THR A 17 63.27 -10.55 -11.65
CA THR A 17 63.91 -9.21 -11.74
C THR A 17 62.83 -8.11 -12.03
N GLN A 18 63.21 -6.84 -12.33
CA GLN A 18 62.34 -5.66 -12.61
C GLN A 18 63.04 -4.65 -13.59
N PRO A 19 62.53 -3.42 -13.88
CA PRO A 19 61.31 -2.93 -14.58
C PRO A 19 61.73 -1.93 -15.74
N PRO A 20 61.06 -0.80 -16.14
CA PRO A 20 59.68 -0.26 -15.99
C PRO A 20 59.05 0.35 -17.32
N THR A 21 58.09 1.28 -17.17
CA THR A 21 57.66 2.42 -18.05
C THR A 21 56.59 2.30 -19.17
N GLN A 22 55.38 2.80 -18.83
CA GLN A 22 54.59 3.91 -19.45
C GLN A 22 53.93 3.91 -20.87
N THR A 23 52.65 4.33 -20.84
CA THR A 23 51.90 5.27 -21.73
C THR A 23 51.18 4.88 -23.05
N GLN A 24 49.88 5.25 -23.06
CA GLN A 24 49.06 5.90 -24.11
C GLN A 24 48.43 5.12 -25.30
N ASN A 25 47.12 5.39 -25.47
CA ASN A 25 46.35 5.75 -26.70
C ASN A 25 46.55 4.92 -28.01
N GLN A 26 45.53 4.64 -28.81
CA GLN A 26 44.44 5.54 -29.23
C GLN A 26 43.23 4.80 -29.86
N THR A 27 42.13 5.50 -30.11
CA THR A 27 40.89 5.02 -30.76
C THR A 27 40.93 5.10 -32.29
N GLN A 28 40.15 4.24 -32.99
CA GLN A 28 39.62 4.54 -34.33
C GLN A 28 38.34 3.72 -34.66
N SER A 29 37.68 4.04 -35.78
CA SER A 29 36.22 4.02 -35.89
C SER A 29 35.60 3.17 -37.03
N HIS A 30 34.27 3.12 -37.08
CA HIS A 30 33.44 2.30 -37.98
C HIS A 30 33.64 2.55 -39.49
N SER A 31 33.30 1.54 -40.29
CA SER A 31 32.78 1.71 -41.66
C SER A 31 31.54 0.84 -41.91
N ARG A 32 30.77 1.10 -43.00
CA ARG A 32 29.42 0.53 -43.25
C ARG A 32 29.35 -0.43 -44.44
N ARG A 33 28.31 -1.26 -44.44
CA ARG A 33 27.85 -2.21 -45.50
C ARG A 33 27.73 -1.59 -46.91
N PRO A 34 27.60 -2.46 -47.93
CA PRO A 34 26.39 -2.40 -48.78
C PRO A 34 25.54 -3.70 -48.79
N ARG A 35 24.41 -3.67 -49.51
CA ARG A 35 23.39 -4.75 -49.60
C ARG A 35 23.55 -5.59 -50.87
N GLY A 36 22.98 -6.81 -50.87
CA GLY A 36 22.74 -7.63 -52.07
C GLY A 36 21.37 -8.36 -52.00
N PHE A 37 20.75 -8.61 -53.16
CA PHE A 37 19.49 -9.35 -53.31
C PHE A 37 19.76 -10.83 -53.61
N ALA A 38 18.88 -11.74 -53.15
CA ALA A 38 18.43 -12.90 -53.92
C ALA A 38 17.17 -13.53 -53.31
N ALA A 39 16.36 -14.18 -54.14
CA ALA A 39 15.31 -15.12 -53.76
C ALA A 39 15.23 -16.23 -54.82
N THR A 40 14.44 -17.28 -54.54
CA THR A 40 14.20 -18.49 -55.39
C THR A 40 15.28 -19.57 -55.34
N ALA A 41 14.88 -20.77 -55.81
CA ALA A 41 15.47 -22.10 -55.55
C ALA A 41 15.42 -22.56 -54.07
N ALA A 42 15.17 -23.83 -53.75
CA ALA A 42 14.90 -24.99 -54.60
C ALA A 42 13.63 -25.75 -54.17
N ALA A 43 12.90 -26.30 -55.15
CA ALA A 43 11.82 -27.26 -54.94
C ALA A 43 12.02 -28.43 -55.93
N ALA A 44 12.73 -29.47 -55.50
CA ALA A 44 13.07 -30.62 -56.35
C ALA A 44 13.45 -31.87 -55.53
N ALA A 45 12.46 -32.53 -54.91
CA ALA A 45 12.55 -33.91 -54.44
C ALA A 45 11.12 -34.44 -54.19
N ALA A 46 10.64 -35.33 -55.04
CA ALA A 46 9.32 -35.97 -54.90
C ALA A 46 9.40 -37.45 -55.28
N ASN A 47 8.49 -38.23 -54.70
CA ASN A 47 8.21 -39.65 -54.92
C ASN A 47 9.29 -40.66 -54.47
N ASN A 48 8.94 -41.42 -53.43
CA ASN A 48 8.59 -42.82 -53.66
C ASN A 48 7.37 -43.21 -52.80
N ASN A 49 6.62 -44.21 -53.24
CA ASN A 49 5.30 -44.57 -52.68
C ASN A 49 5.40 -45.47 -51.43
N SER A 50 4.47 -45.29 -50.48
CA SER A 50 3.33 -46.24 -50.29
C SER A 50 2.42 -45.93 -49.09
N ASN A 51 1.12 -46.08 -49.33
CA ASN A 51 -0.02 -46.27 -48.41
C ASN A 51 0.20 -46.21 -46.89
N ASN A 52 -0.52 -45.30 -46.22
CA ASN A 52 -1.60 -45.73 -45.31
C ASN A 52 -2.65 -44.63 -45.08
N ASN A 53 -3.91 -45.03 -44.84
CA ASN A 53 -5.02 -44.11 -44.56
C ASN A 53 -5.16 -43.83 -43.06
N ASN A 54 -5.21 -42.56 -42.64
CA ASN A 54 -6.38 -41.95 -41.98
C ASN A 54 -6.12 -40.51 -41.49
N ASN A 55 -7.22 -39.77 -41.32
CA ASN A 55 -7.38 -38.55 -40.49
C ASN A 55 -6.38 -37.39 -40.67
N ASN A 56 -6.75 -36.35 -41.44
CA ASN A 56 -6.23 -35.00 -41.16
C ASN A 56 -7.11 -33.80 -41.57
N ALA A 57 -8.24 -33.61 -40.88
CA ALA A 57 -9.10 -32.43 -41.02
C ALA A 57 -8.61 -31.22 -40.19
N SER A 58 -7.36 -30.76 -40.40
CA SER A 58 -6.76 -29.69 -39.56
C SER A 58 -6.02 -28.56 -40.32
N SER A 59 -5.37 -28.86 -41.45
CA SER A 59 -4.37 -27.99 -42.07
C SER A 59 -4.88 -26.62 -42.57
N GLY A 60 -6.19 -26.45 -42.74
CA GLY A 60 -6.80 -25.21 -43.20
C GLY A 60 -6.87 -24.07 -42.16
N LYS A 61 -6.84 -24.37 -40.85
CA LYS A 61 -6.99 -23.34 -39.80
C LYS A 61 -5.74 -22.44 -39.70
N GLY A 62 -4.58 -23.03 -39.42
CA GLY A 62 -3.35 -22.28 -39.08
C GLY A 62 -2.88 -21.29 -40.16
N LYS A 63 -3.10 -21.60 -41.46
CA LYS A 63 -2.77 -20.65 -42.55
C LYS A 63 -3.68 -19.41 -42.51
N LYS A 64 -4.99 -19.62 -42.37
CA LYS A 64 -6.00 -18.55 -42.30
C LYS A 64 -5.88 -17.72 -41.03
N GLU A 65 -5.40 -18.32 -39.95
CA GLU A 65 -5.10 -17.69 -38.66
C GLU A 65 -3.85 -16.79 -38.74
N ARG A 66 -2.75 -17.30 -39.30
CA ARG A 66 -1.52 -16.53 -39.56
C ARG A 66 -1.73 -15.37 -40.54
N GLU A 67 -2.71 -15.46 -41.43
CA GLU A 67 -3.13 -14.35 -42.29
C GLU A 67 -3.95 -13.30 -41.53
N LYS A 68 -4.90 -13.70 -40.67
CA LYS A 68 -5.61 -12.78 -39.75
C LYS A 68 -4.66 -12.04 -38.80
N GLU A 69 -3.62 -12.71 -38.30
CA GLU A 69 -2.61 -12.11 -37.44
C GLU A 69 -1.79 -11.03 -38.17
N LYS A 70 -1.37 -11.30 -39.41
CA LYS A 70 -0.70 -10.31 -40.27
C LYS A 70 -1.58 -9.08 -40.50
N GLU A 71 -2.89 -9.25 -40.74
CA GLU A 71 -3.81 -8.11 -40.85
C GLU A 71 -3.99 -7.36 -39.53
N ARG A 72 -4.07 -8.05 -38.37
CA ARG A 72 -4.06 -7.39 -37.05
C ARG A 72 -2.79 -6.56 -36.83
N THR A 73 -1.62 -7.06 -37.24
CA THR A 73 -0.35 -6.31 -37.15
C THR A 73 -0.31 -5.12 -38.12
N LYS A 74 -0.79 -5.25 -39.36
CA LYS A 74 -0.97 -4.11 -40.28
C LYS A 74 -1.93 -3.06 -39.73
N LEU A 75 -3.03 -3.49 -39.09
CA LEU A 75 -4.02 -2.59 -38.50
C LEU A 75 -3.42 -1.81 -37.32
N ARG A 76 -2.71 -2.49 -36.40
CA ARG A 76 -1.97 -1.83 -35.30
C ARG A 76 -0.96 -0.82 -35.82
N GLU A 77 -0.18 -1.16 -36.86
CA GLU A 77 0.81 -0.24 -37.43
C GLU A 77 0.17 0.95 -38.17
N ARG A 78 -0.98 0.76 -38.85
CA ARG A 78 -1.77 1.87 -39.41
C ARG A 78 -2.32 2.78 -38.32
N HIS A 79 -2.84 2.21 -37.24
CA HIS A 79 -3.39 2.96 -36.11
C HIS A 79 -2.31 3.77 -35.39
N ARG A 80 -1.14 3.15 -35.12
CA ARG A 80 0.05 3.82 -34.56
C ARG A 80 0.46 5.04 -35.41
N ARG A 81 0.58 4.87 -36.74
CA ARG A 81 0.89 5.98 -37.66
C ARG A 81 -0.18 7.06 -37.70
N ALA A 82 -1.46 6.70 -37.58
CA ALA A 82 -2.56 7.66 -37.51
C ALA A 82 -2.53 8.48 -36.21
N ILE A 83 -2.18 7.87 -35.07
CA ILE A 83 -1.97 8.57 -33.80
C ILE A 83 -0.78 9.52 -33.92
N THR A 84 0.40 9.05 -34.37
CA THR A 84 1.58 9.92 -34.54
C THR A 84 1.28 11.09 -35.49
N SER A 85 0.58 10.85 -36.61
CA SER A 85 0.20 11.92 -37.55
C SER A 85 -0.80 12.92 -36.95
N ARG A 86 -1.68 12.48 -36.03
CA ARG A 86 -2.58 13.38 -35.28
C ARG A 86 -1.81 14.22 -34.27
N MET A 87 -0.90 13.62 -33.51
CA MET A 87 -0.08 14.32 -32.52
C MET A 87 0.79 15.39 -33.18
N LEU A 88 1.49 15.05 -34.28
CA LEU A 88 2.29 16.00 -35.06
C LEU A 88 1.44 17.11 -35.71
N ALA A 89 0.17 16.84 -36.03
CA ALA A 89 -0.76 17.89 -36.47
C ALA A 89 -1.15 18.82 -35.32
N GLY A 90 -1.48 18.26 -34.14
CA GLY A 90 -1.82 19.02 -32.94
C GLY A 90 -0.68 19.92 -32.45
N LEU A 91 0.56 19.42 -32.42
CA LEU A 91 1.74 20.20 -32.02
C LEU A 91 1.97 21.44 -32.92
N ARG A 92 1.70 21.32 -34.23
CA ARG A 92 1.77 22.45 -35.17
C ARG A 92 0.60 23.43 -35.07
N GLN A 93 -0.59 22.95 -34.69
CA GLN A 93 -1.82 23.75 -34.70
C GLN A 93 -2.09 24.44 -33.36
N TYR A 94 -1.67 23.85 -32.24
CA TYR A 94 -1.99 24.31 -30.88
C TYR A 94 -0.75 24.49 -29.99
N GLY A 95 0.37 23.84 -30.30
CA GLY A 95 1.60 23.89 -29.49
C GLY A 95 2.65 24.89 -29.96
N ASN A 96 2.36 25.74 -30.95
CA ASN A 96 3.30 26.69 -31.57
C ASN A 96 4.63 26.12 -32.13
N PHE A 97 4.83 24.80 -32.12
CA PHE A 97 6.07 24.19 -32.60
C PHE A 97 6.22 24.31 -34.13
N PRO A 98 7.30 24.92 -34.66
CA PRO A 98 7.52 25.11 -36.09
C PRO A 98 8.03 23.83 -36.77
N LEU A 99 7.21 22.78 -36.76
CA LEU A 99 7.52 21.46 -37.31
C LEU A 99 7.18 21.37 -38.80
N PRO A 100 8.02 20.72 -39.63
CA PRO A 100 7.69 20.44 -41.02
C PRO A 100 6.38 19.66 -41.20
N ALA A 101 5.73 19.79 -42.37
CA ALA A 101 4.51 19.05 -42.69
C ALA A 101 4.68 17.52 -42.62
N ARG A 102 5.90 17.02 -42.85
CA ARG A 102 6.32 15.61 -42.74
C ARG A 102 7.39 15.39 -41.65
N ALA A 103 7.28 16.12 -40.53
CA ALA A 103 8.19 16.00 -39.40
C ALA A 103 8.33 14.54 -38.91
N ASP A 104 9.54 14.15 -38.49
CA ASP A 104 9.81 12.94 -37.74
C ASP A 104 10.10 13.23 -36.25
N MET A 105 10.57 12.21 -35.50
CA MET A 105 10.84 12.38 -34.06
C MET A 105 11.99 13.36 -33.77
N ASN A 106 12.97 13.45 -34.67
CA ASN A 106 14.13 14.33 -34.51
C ASN A 106 13.73 15.80 -34.70
N ASP A 107 12.80 16.10 -35.61
CA ASP A 107 12.22 17.44 -35.77
C ASP A 107 11.53 17.91 -34.47
N VAL A 108 10.83 17.01 -33.78
CA VAL A 108 10.15 17.29 -32.50
C VAL A 108 11.18 17.55 -31.40
N LEU A 109 12.20 16.70 -31.27
CA LEU A 109 13.27 16.88 -30.29
C LEU A 109 14.05 18.18 -30.55
N ALA A 110 14.32 18.52 -31.81
CA ALA A 110 14.95 19.77 -32.22
C ALA A 110 14.06 21.00 -31.96
N ALA A 111 12.75 20.87 -31.91
CA ALA A 111 11.84 21.96 -31.53
C ALA A 111 11.80 22.15 -30.00
N LEU A 112 11.65 21.06 -29.23
CA LEU A 112 11.67 21.08 -27.76
C LEU A 112 13.01 21.59 -27.19
N ALA A 113 14.14 21.20 -27.78
CA ALA A 113 15.44 21.70 -27.36
C ALA A 113 15.58 23.23 -27.57
N ARG A 114 15.02 23.77 -28.66
CA ARG A 114 15.00 25.22 -28.90
C ARG A 114 14.09 25.97 -27.93
N GLU A 115 12.95 25.40 -27.58
CA GLU A 115 12.06 25.93 -26.53
C GLU A 115 12.76 25.95 -25.15
N ALA A 116 13.49 24.89 -24.81
CA ALA A 116 14.34 24.81 -23.61
C ALA A 116 15.60 25.71 -23.66
N GLY A 117 15.73 26.58 -24.68
CA GLY A 117 16.81 27.57 -24.81
C GLY A 117 18.15 26.98 -25.24
N TRP A 118 18.15 25.93 -26.07
CA TRP A 118 19.34 25.41 -26.75
C TRP A 118 19.35 25.81 -28.23
N THR A 119 20.53 26.09 -28.77
CA THR A 119 20.75 26.18 -30.21
C THR A 119 20.85 24.76 -30.78
N VAL A 120 20.11 24.50 -31.87
CA VAL A 120 20.13 23.22 -32.59
C VAL A 120 20.44 23.52 -34.05
N GLU A 121 21.59 23.05 -34.51
CA GLU A 121 22.05 23.23 -35.89
C GLU A 121 21.39 22.22 -36.86
N PRO A 122 21.34 22.51 -38.18
CA PRO A 122 20.74 21.62 -39.18
C PRO A 122 21.37 20.23 -39.33
N ASP A 123 22.57 20.01 -38.76
CA ASP A 123 23.23 18.70 -38.71
C ASP A 123 22.87 17.87 -37.46
N GLY A 124 22.11 18.44 -36.52
CA GLY A 124 21.73 17.84 -35.24
C GLY A 124 22.63 18.23 -34.06
N THR A 125 23.63 19.10 -34.24
CA THR A 125 24.49 19.57 -33.14
C THR A 125 23.71 20.48 -32.20
N THR A 126 23.69 20.15 -30.90
CA THR A 126 22.96 20.89 -29.86
C THR A 126 23.92 21.55 -28.85
N TYR A 127 23.81 22.85 -28.62
CA TYR A 127 24.62 23.57 -27.63
C TYR A 127 23.87 24.74 -26.98
N ARG A 128 24.44 25.32 -25.92
CA ARG A 128 23.83 26.43 -25.16
C ARG A 128 24.84 27.55 -24.95
N LEU A 129 24.53 28.76 -25.41
CA LEU A 129 25.39 29.93 -25.25
C LEU A 129 25.25 30.50 -23.83
N SER A 130 26.30 30.34 -23.02
CA SER A 130 26.40 30.96 -21.69
C SER A 130 26.91 32.40 -21.83
N ASN A 131 26.01 33.38 -21.63
CA ASN A 131 26.41 34.78 -21.50
C ASN A 131 27.24 34.99 -20.22
N GLN A 132 28.57 35.00 -20.34
CA GLN A 132 29.47 35.40 -19.25
C GLN A 132 29.54 36.93 -19.17
N SER A 133 28.93 37.51 -18.14
CA SER A 133 29.09 38.93 -17.79
C SER A 133 29.58 39.11 -16.36
N GLN A 134 30.91 39.17 -16.23
CA GLN A 134 31.67 39.91 -15.21
C GLN A 134 31.43 39.58 -13.71
N SER A 135 32.35 38.80 -13.14
CA SER A 135 33.20 39.28 -12.03
C SER A 135 34.33 38.28 -11.71
N HIS A 136 35.35 38.72 -10.97
CA HIS A 136 36.48 37.93 -10.43
C HIS A 136 37.46 37.28 -11.44
N HIS A 137 38.28 38.12 -12.07
CA HIS A 137 39.70 37.77 -12.28
C HIS A 137 40.50 37.96 -10.97
N HIS A 138 41.71 37.37 -10.93
CA HIS A 138 42.53 37.06 -9.75
C HIS A 138 41.92 35.94 -8.87
N LEU A 139 42.67 34.91 -8.45
CA LEU A 139 44.12 34.67 -8.54
C LEU A 139 44.41 33.23 -8.97
N HIS A 140 45.38 33.02 -9.88
CA HIS A 140 45.88 31.70 -10.25
C HIS A 140 47.39 31.62 -9.98
N GLN A 141 47.76 31.10 -8.80
CA GLN A 141 49.13 30.64 -8.55
C GLN A 141 49.18 29.66 -7.36
N GLN A 142 49.78 28.49 -7.59
CA GLN A 142 50.57 27.61 -6.68
C GLN A 142 50.13 27.51 -5.18
N MET A 143 50.03 26.32 -4.58
CA MET A 143 51.06 25.25 -4.59
C MET A 143 50.48 23.84 -4.44
N ALA A 144 51.31 22.84 -4.75
CA ALA A 144 51.14 21.46 -4.32
C ALA A 144 52.11 21.12 -3.17
N ALA A 145 51.90 19.98 -2.53
CA ALA A 145 52.81 19.29 -1.60
C ALA A 145 53.12 19.96 -0.23
N ALA A 146 52.28 19.66 0.77
CA ALA A 146 52.68 19.68 2.18
C ALA A 146 51.79 18.75 3.03
N ALA A 147 52.16 17.46 3.17
CA ALA A 147 51.77 16.55 4.27
C ALA A 147 52.27 15.11 4.02
N ALA A 148 53.52 14.81 4.37
CA ALA A 148 54.01 13.45 4.55
C ALA A 148 54.85 13.39 5.83
N THR A 149 54.83 12.25 6.52
CA THR A 149 55.60 11.93 7.75
C THR A 149 55.37 12.82 8.98
N THR A 150 54.66 12.29 9.96
CA THR A 150 55.30 11.86 11.21
C THR A 150 54.54 10.69 11.86
N THR A 151 55.19 9.98 12.78
CA THR A 151 54.76 8.69 13.35
C THR A 151 54.63 8.75 14.88
N ALA A 152 53.64 8.08 15.49
CA ALA A 152 53.81 7.28 16.74
C ALA A 152 52.49 6.66 17.30
N ALA A 153 52.48 5.32 17.33
CA ALA A 153 51.96 4.41 18.37
C ALA A 153 50.93 4.84 19.45
N PHE A 154 49.76 4.15 19.44
CA PHE A 154 49.18 3.29 20.51
C PHE A 154 48.84 3.86 21.93
N PRO A 155 48.04 3.16 22.79
CA PRO A 155 47.47 1.81 22.66
C PRO A 155 45.94 1.67 22.87
N VAL A 156 45.43 0.49 22.50
CA VAL A 156 44.11 -0.06 22.90
C VAL A 156 44.13 -0.50 24.38
N ARG A 157 42.98 -0.51 25.05
CA ARG A 157 42.77 -1.22 26.33
C ARG A 157 41.59 -2.19 26.28
N SER A 158 41.90 -3.48 26.19
CA SER A 158 41.07 -4.53 26.78
C SER A 158 41.36 -4.62 28.28
N VAL A 159 40.40 -5.07 29.09
CA VAL A 159 40.62 -5.40 30.51
C VAL A 159 39.83 -6.65 30.86
N GLU A 160 40.51 -7.67 31.37
CA GLU A 160 39.90 -8.75 32.15
C GLU A 160 40.68 -8.96 33.46
N SER A 161 39.93 -9.14 34.55
CA SER A 161 40.15 -10.05 35.69
C SER A 161 41.51 -10.14 36.41
N PRO A 162 41.45 -10.16 37.75
CA PRO A 162 42.25 -11.14 38.51
C PRO A 162 41.51 -11.86 39.67
N LEU A 163 41.42 -13.19 39.53
CA LEU A 163 41.69 -14.24 40.54
C LEU A 163 40.96 -14.32 41.92
N SER A 164 40.20 -15.42 42.08
CA SER A 164 40.14 -16.31 43.27
C SER A 164 39.40 -15.82 44.55
N VAL A 165 38.84 -16.64 45.46
CA VAL A 165 38.92 -18.10 45.74
C VAL A 165 37.59 -18.64 46.35
N LYS A 166 37.44 -19.99 46.42
CA LYS A 166 36.59 -20.85 47.32
C LYS A 166 35.21 -21.34 46.85
N ASN A 167 35.23 -22.58 46.36
CA ASN A 167 34.39 -23.75 46.68
C ASN A 167 33.10 -23.58 47.52
N CYS A 168 32.02 -24.20 47.04
CA CYS A 168 31.57 -25.48 47.62
C CYS A 168 30.82 -26.34 46.58
N SER A 169 30.74 -27.66 46.78
CA SER A 169 30.13 -28.60 45.83
C SER A 169 29.56 -29.82 46.54
N VAL A 170 28.34 -30.23 46.16
CA VAL A 170 27.77 -31.56 46.46
C VAL A 170 26.99 -32.04 45.23
N LYS A 171 27.26 -33.27 44.79
CA LYS A 171 26.44 -33.99 43.80
C LYS A 171 25.41 -34.88 44.50
N ALA A 172 24.24 -35.03 43.89
CA ALA A 172 23.43 -36.26 43.94
C ALA A 172 22.74 -36.45 42.58
N SER A 173 22.25 -37.66 42.31
CA SER A 173 21.59 -38.06 41.04
C SER A 173 20.36 -38.93 41.36
N VAL A 174 19.83 -39.64 40.37
CA VAL A 174 18.79 -40.69 40.43
C VAL A 174 17.33 -40.20 40.29
N GLU A 175 16.92 -40.03 39.03
CA GLU A 175 16.02 -40.98 38.33
C GLU A 175 14.82 -41.60 39.10
N CYS A 176 13.58 -41.34 38.64
CA CYS A 176 12.56 -42.38 38.37
C CYS A 176 11.27 -41.85 37.71
N GLN A 177 10.92 -42.46 36.58
CA GLN A 177 9.54 -42.79 36.16
C GLN A 177 9.28 -44.27 36.57
N PRO A 178 8.08 -44.88 36.42
CA PRO A 178 6.85 -44.42 35.78
C PRO A 178 5.57 -44.65 36.63
N SER A 179 4.39 -44.39 36.05
CA SER A 179 3.27 -45.36 36.09
C SER A 179 2.22 -45.07 35.01
N VAL A 180 1.55 -46.12 34.53
CA VAL A 180 0.50 -46.08 33.50
C VAL A 180 -0.78 -46.69 34.06
N LEU A 181 -1.92 -46.06 33.81
CA LEU A 181 -3.22 -46.74 33.81
C LEU A 181 -4.06 -46.28 32.59
N ARG A 182 -4.83 -47.22 32.03
CA ARG A 182 -5.83 -47.01 30.98
C ARG A 182 -7.15 -47.64 31.40
N ILE A 183 -8.22 -46.86 31.38
CA ILE A 183 -9.64 -47.22 31.18
C ILE A 183 -10.23 -45.92 30.58
N ASP A 184 -10.71 -45.77 29.34
CA ASP A 184 -11.38 -46.61 28.33
C ASP A 184 -12.93 -46.59 28.40
N GLU A 185 -13.54 -46.64 27.20
CA GLU A 185 -14.96 -46.66 26.82
C GLU A 185 -15.93 -45.51 27.19
N SER A 186 -16.48 -44.89 26.14
CA SER A 186 -17.82 -44.26 26.04
C SER A 186 -18.05 -42.89 26.75
N LEU A 187 -18.93 -41.98 26.31
CA LEU A 187 -20.03 -42.04 25.33
C LEU A 187 -20.06 -40.86 24.34
N SER A 188 -20.76 -41.07 23.22
CA SER A 188 -21.45 -40.07 22.37
C SER A 188 -22.74 -40.76 21.86
N PRO A 189 -23.77 -40.05 21.31
CA PRO A 189 -23.85 -38.64 20.95
C PRO A 189 -25.13 -37.88 21.40
N ALA A 190 -25.17 -36.57 21.16
CA ALA A 190 -26.38 -35.83 20.78
C ALA A 190 -25.94 -34.68 19.83
N SER A 191 -26.45 -34.47 18.62
CA SER A 191 -27.77 -34.66 18.01
C SER A 191 -28.80 -33.60 18.41
N PHE A 192 -28.74 -32.43 17.75
CA PHE A 192 -29.89 -31.56 17.55
C PHE A 192 -29.98 -31.18 16.06
N ASP A 193 -31.19 -31.24 15.53
CA ASP A 193 -31.56 -30.96 14.14
C ASP A 193 -32.91 -30.20 14.18
N SER A 194 -33.19 -29.41 13.15
CA SER A 194 -34.51 -28.94 12.76
C SER A 194 -35.33 -28.15 13.80
N VAL A 195 -35.35 -26.82 13.65
CA VAL A 195 -36.51 -25.98 14.00
C VAL A 195 -37.06 -25.36 12.72
N VAL A 196 -38.31 -25.67 12.40
CA VAL A 196 -38.99 -25.24 11.17
C VAL A 196 -39.87 -24.03 11.44
N ILE A 197 -39.79 -23.01 10.57
CA ILE A 197 -40.68 -21.85 10.59
C ILE A 197 -42.01 -22.24 9.92
N PRO A 198 -43.17 -22.00 10.57
CA PRO A 198 -44.47 -22.15 9.92
C PRO A 198 -44.86 -20.86 9.19
N GLU A 199 -44.93 -20.91 7.87
CA GLU A 199 -45.63 -19.89 7.08
C GLU A 199 -47.14 -19.94 7.36
N ARG A 200 -47.83 -18.80 7.18
CA ARG A 200 -49.29 -18.77 7.01
C ARG A 200 -49.70 -17.69 6.01
N ASP A 201 -50.17 -18.15 4.86
CA ASP A 201 -50.62 -17.34 3.75
C ASP A 201 -52.16 -17.40 3.61
N SER A 202 -52.80 -16.32 3.12
CA SER A 202 -54.04 -16.29 2.31
C SER A 202 -55.01 -15.12 2.60
N ARG A 203 -55.13 -14.24 1.59
CA ARG A 203 -56.38 -13.77 0.94
C ARG A 203 -57.49 -13.06 1.76
N GLY A 204 -57.64 -11.76 1.46
CA GLY A 204 -58.71 -11.30 0.55
C GLY A 204 -60.09 -10.94 1.13
N GLY A 205 -60.53 -9.69 0.87
CA GLY A 205 -61.89 -9.18 1.10
C GLY A 205 -62.06 -7.84 0.38
N GLU A 206 -63.26 -7.55 -0.14
CA GLU A 206 -63.44 -6.58 -1.24
C GLU A 206 -64.66 -5.65 -1.06
N PHE A 207 -64.57 -4.45 -1.67
CA PHE A 207 -65.65 -3.55 -2.12
C PHE A 207 -66.49 -2.67 -1.16
N ASN A 208 -66.87 -1.51 -1.75
CA ASN A 208 -68.01 -0.61 -1.50
C ASN A 208 -67.87 0.50 -0.43
N ALA A 209 -68.37 1.73 -0.65
CA ALA A 209 -68.80 2.44 -1.88
C ALA A 209 -69.09 3.94 -1.58
N SER A 210 -69.25 4.77 -2.64
CA SER A 210 -69.88 6.12 -2.66
C SER A 210 -69.10 7.27 -1.95
N THR A 211 -69.14 8.54 -2.37
CA THR A 211 -69.68 9.19 -3.60
C THR A 211 -68.98 10.54 -3.84
N SER A 212 -68.82 10.95 -5.11
CA SER A 212 -68.55 12.36 -5.50
C SER A 212 -69.87 13.05 -5.89
N PRO A 213 -69.98 14.40 -5.88
CA PRO A 213 -69.64 15.14 -7.11
C PRO A 213 -69.20 16.64 -7.00
N ILE A 214 -68.40 17.08 -7.99
CA ILE A 214 -68.39 18.41 -8.66
C ILE A 214 -67.84 19.68 -7.95
N ASN A 215 -66.80 20.24 -8.58
CA ASN A 215 -66.33 21.64 -8.73
C ASN A 215 -66.51 22.68 -7.60
N ASN A 216 -65.40 23.27 -7.14
CA ASN A 216 -64.89 24.53 -7.73
C ASN A 216 -63.43 24.83 -7.30
N SER A 217 -62.80 25.81 -7.94
CA SER A 217 -61.37 26.15 -7.81
C SER A 217 -61.05 27.21 -6.75
N VAL A 218 -60.07 26.93 -5.88
CA VAL A 218 -59.14 27.90 -5.24
C VAL A 218 -57.76 27.21 -5.14
N GLU A 219 -56.68 27.98 -5.02
CA GLU A 219 -55.30 27.49 -4.87
C GLU A 219 -55.07 26.72 -3.56
N CYS A 220 -54.16 25.73 -3.59
CA CYS A 220 -53.59 25.09 -2.41
C CYS A 220 -52.08 24.87 -2.62
N LEU A 221 -51.29 25.94 -2.53
CA LEU A 221 -49.82 25.89 -2.45
C LEU A 221 -49.37 25.70 -1.00
N GLU A 222 -49.68 24.55 -0.40
CA GLU A 222 -49.23 24.23 0.98
C GLU A 222 -49.29 22.70 1.24
N ALA A 223 -48.27 21.97 0.73
CA ALA A 223 -48.05 20.56 1.04
C ALA A 223 -46.56 20.18 0.92
N ASP A 224 -45.93 20.46 -0.23
CA ASP A 224 -44.53 20.08 -0.48
C ASP A 224 -43.51 20.89 0.34
N GLN A 225 -43.87 22.10 0.79
CA GLN A 225 -43.01 22.94 1.65
C GLN A 225 -42.67 22.23 2.98
N LEU A 226 -43.67 21.65 3.66
CA LEU A 226 -43.49 21.01 4.97
C LEU A 226 -42.67 19.69 4.93
N ILE A 227 -42.39 19.15 3.74
CA ILE A 227 -41.55 17.95 3.58
C ILE A 227 -40.07 18.34 3.32
N GLN A 228 -39.81 19.59 2.93
CA GLN A 228 -38.45 20.12 2.79
C GLN A 228 -37.88 20.62 4.13
N ASP A 229 -38.69 21.32 4.93
CA ASP A 229 -38.23 21.93 6.20
C ASP A 229 -37.84 20.90 7.29
N VAL A 230 -38.26 19.63 7.17
CA VAL A 230 -37.83 18.54 8.08
C VAL A 230 -36.50 17.91 7.66
N ARG A 231 -36.02 18.15 6.42
CA ARG A 231 -34.72 17.67 5.91
C ARG A 231 -33.63 18.74 5.88
N ALA A 232 -33.95 19.97 6.28
CA ALA A 232 -33.02 21.10 6.30
C ALA A 232 -31.89 20.99 7.35
N GLY A 233 -31.87 19.93 8.19
CA GLY A 233 -30.87 19.71 9.23
C GLY A 233 -29.73 18.73 8.89
N GLU A 234 -29.75 18.05 7.74
CA GLU A 234 -28.87 16.91 7.45
C GLU A 234 -27.77 17.19 6.39
N HIS A 235 -27.73 18.41 5.81
CA HIS A 235 -26.88 18.76 4.67
C HIS A 235 -25.83 19.87 4.97
N GLU A 236 -25.25 19.94 6.18
CA GLU A 236 -24.05 20.79 6.41
C GLU A 236 -22.75 20.17 5.86
N ASP A 237 -22.69 18.84 5.70
CA ASP A 237 -21.47 18.10 5.27
C ASP A 237 -21.46 17.77 3.75
N ASP A 238 -22.43 18.24 2.95
CA ASP A 238 -22.54 17.88 1.51
C ASP A 238 -21.82 18.87 0.59
N PHE A 239 -20.51 18.69 0.49
CA PHE A 239 -19.64 19.50 -0.37
C PHE A 239 -19.63 19.06 -1.85
N THR A 240 -20.52 18.16 -2.27
CA THR A 240 -20.44 17.56 -3.62
C THR A 240 -20.63 18.59 -4.74
N GLY A 241 -19.68 18.63 -5.67
CA GLY A 241 -19.69 19.59 -6.78
C GLY A 241 -19.28 21.03 -6.40
N THR A 242 -18.90 21.29 -5.15
CA THR A 242 -18.23 22.53 -4.73
C THR A 242 -16.73 22.45 -5.02
N PRO A 243 -15.98 23.56 -5.02
CA PRO A 243 -14.52 23.53 -5.03
C PRO A 243 -13.92 23.22 -3.64
N TYR A 244 -14.71 22.78 -2.65
CA TYR A 244 -14.30 22.59 -1.25
C TYR A 244 -14.02 21.10 -0.95
N ILE A 245 -12.94 20.84 -0.21
CA ILE A 245 -12.58 19.54 0.34
C ILE A 245 -12.19 19.78 1.81
N PRO A 246 -12.95 19.25 2.77
CA PRO A 246 -12.62 19.33 4.18
C PRO A 246 -11.23 18.77 4.50
N VAL A 247 -10.44 19.48 5.31
CA VAL A 247 -9.12 19.04 5.77
C VAL A 247 -9.17 18.65 7.24
N TYR A 248 -8.85 17.38 7.50
CA TYR A 248 -8.75 16.82 8.84
C TYR A 248 -7.29 16.61 9.22
N VAL A 249 -6.87 17.02 10.42
CA VAL A 249 -5.49 16.84 10.90
C VAL A 249 -5.41 15.67 11.90
N MET A 250 -4.47 14.75 11.69
CA MET A 250 -4.21 13.66 12.64
C MET A 250 -3.47 14.19 13.88
N LEU A 251 -4.02 13.92 15.08
CA LEU A 251 -3.38 14.27 16.34
C LEU A 251 -2.20 13.34 16.66
N ALA A 252 -1.30 13.78 17.53
CA ALA A 252 -0.16 12.98 17.99
C ALA A 252 -0.60 11.63 18.60
N ASN A 253 0.07 10.54 18.19
CA ASN A 253 -0.30 9.17 18.57
C ASN A 253 -0.24 8.87 20.09
N HIS A 254 0.38 9.75 20.87
CA HIS A 254 0.57 9.65 22.32
C HIS A 254 -0.26 10.65 23.13
N VAL A 255 -1.26 11.29 22.52
CA VAL A 255 -2.22 12.15 23.23
C VAL A 255 -2.93 11.40 24.37
N ILE A 256 -3.13 10.08 24.23
CA ILE A 256 -3.53 9.21 25.34
C ILE A 256 -2.37 8.27 25.71
N ASN A 257 -2.10 8.12 27.01
CA ASN A 257 -1.05 7.22 27.52
C ASN A 257 -1.55 5.76 27.71
N ASN A 258 -0.62 4.84 27.97
CA ASN A 258 -0.90 3.40 28.20
C ASN A 258 -1.75 3.08 29.46
N PHE A 259 -2.23 4.10 30.19
CA PHE A 259 -3.19 3.98 31.30
C PHE A 259 -4.56 4.58 30.97
N CYS A 260 -4.81 4.93 29.70
CA CYS A 260 -6.00 5.65 29.22
C CYS A 260 -6.24 7.00 29.93
N GLN A 261 -5.16 7.77 30.09
CA GLN A 261 -5.19 9.15 30.60
C GLN A 261 -4.74 10.10 29.48
N LEU A 262 -5.34 11.29 29.46
CA LEU A 262 -4.94 12.37 28.55
C LEU A 262 -3.55 12.92 28.95
N VAL A 263 -2.69 13.11 27.96
CA VAL A 263 -1.35 13.68 28.10
C VAL A 263 -1.40 15.16 27.73
N ASP A 264 -0.89 16.01 28.63
CA ASP A 264 -0.82 17.48 28.52
C ASP A 264 -2.07 18.15 27.88
N PRO A 265 -3.19 18.22 28.62
CA PRO A 265 -4.44 18.80 28.12
C PRO A 265 -4.30 20.26 27.65
N GLU A 266 -3.35 21.02 28.19
CA GLU A 266 -3.18 22.43 27.89
C GLU A 266 -2.33 22.65 26.63
N LEU A 267 -1.29 21.84 26.42
CA LEU A 267 -0.59 21.77 25.13
C LEU A 267 -1.55 21.35 24.01
N LEU A 268 -2.41 20.37 24.26
CA LEU A 268 -3.44 19.94 23.32
C LEU A 268 -4.45 21.06 23.01
N ARG A 269 -4.91 21.81 24.04
CA ARG A 269 -5.79 22.97 23.83
C ARG A 269 -5.14 24.02 22.93
N GLN A 270 -3.84 24.27 23.11
CA GLN A 270 -3.08 25.17 22.24
C GLN A 270 -3.00 24.63 20.80
N GLU A 271 -2.65 23.35 20.61
CA GLU A 271 -2.56 22.72 19.29
C GLU A 271 -3.90 22.77 18.53
N ILE A 272 -5.01 22.43 19.19
CA ILE A 272 -6.36 22.51 18.62
C ILE A 272 -6.75 23.96 18.30
N SER A 273 -6.38 24.92 19.15
CA SER A 273 -6.60 26.35 18.90
C SER A 273 -5.86 26.83 17.64
N ASP A 274 -4.62 26.38 17.44
CA ASP A 274 -3.80 26.75 16.29
C ASP A 274 -4.29 26.07 14.99
N MET A 275 -4.73 24.80 15.06
CA MET A 275 -5.43 24.14 13.94
C MET A 275 -6.70 24.91 13.55
N LYS A 276 -7.52 25.31 14.52
CA LYS A 276 -8.74 26.08 14.27
C LYS A 276 -8.44 27.45 13.66
N ALA A 277 -7.33 28.09 14.06
CA ALA A 277 -6.87 29.35 13.46
C ALA A 277 -6.38 29.21 12.00
N LEU A 278 -6.06 27.98 11.55
CA LEU A 278 -5.82 27.65 10.14
C LEU A 278 -7.08 27.29 9.34
N ASN A 279 -8.27 27.35 9.95
CA ASN A 279 -9.55 26.83 9.42
C ASN A 279 -9.56 25.29 9.20
N VAL A 280 -8.86 24.50 10.00
CA VAL A 280 -9.00 23.02 9.95
C VAL A 280 -10.45 22.61 10.26
N ASP A 281 -11.05 21.76 9.43
CA ASP A 281 -12.44 21.28 9.57
C ASP A 281 -12.64 20.35 10.77
N GLY A 282 -11.62 19.52 11.05
CA GLY A 282 -11.70 18.50 12.07
C GLY A 282 -10.37 17.83 12.40
N VAL A 283 -10.40 16.92 13.36
CA VAL A 283 -9.23 16.17 13.81
C VAL A 283 -9.46 14.67 13.70
N ILE A 284 -8.38 13.91 13.54
CA ILE A 284 -8.40 12.45 13.51
C ILE A 284 -7.69 11.91 14.77
N VAL A 285 -8.32 10.94 15.44
CA VAL A 285 -7.85 10.37 16.70
C VAL A 285 -7.72 8.85 16.59
N ASN A 286 -6.55 8.31 16.93
CA ASN A 286 -6.34 6.86 17.04
C ASN A 286 -6.85 6.34 18.39
N CYS A 287 -7.93 5.55 18.38
CA CYS A 287 -8.41 4.78 19.52
C CYS A 287 -7.68 3.43 19.58
N TRP A 288 -6.56 3.40 20.32
CA TRP A 288 -5.65 2.28 20.42
C TRP A 288 -6.26 1.11 21.20
N TRP A 289 -6.44 -0.03 20.53
CA TRP A 289 -6.96 -1.25 21.14
C TRP A 289 -6.13 -1.69 22.36
N GLY A 290 -4.79 -1.61 22.23
CA GLY A 290 -3.83 -1.94 23.29
C GLY A 290 -3.86 -1.05 24.54
N ILE A 291 -4.39 0.18 24.44
CA ILE A 291 -4.60 1.06 25.59
C ILE A 291 -5.95 0.74 26.23
N VAL A 292 -7.00 0.72 25.40
CA VAL A 292 -8.40 0.69 25.85
C VAL A 292 -8.81 -0.67 26.43
N GLU A 293 -8.47 -1.79 25.77
CA GLU A 293 -8.73 -3.16 26.28
C GLU A 293 -7.44 -3.81 26.81
N GLY A 294 -6.43 -2.99 27.17
CA GLY A 294 -5.04 -3.43 27.33
C GLY A 294 -4.82 -4.56 28.34
N TRP A 295 -5.42 -4.47 29.52
CA TRP A 295 -5.10 -5.35 30.65
C TRP A 295 -5.97 -6.60 30.74
N ASN A 296 -7.26 -6.51 30.40
CA ASN A 296 -8.22 -7.61 30.57
C ASN A 296 -9.24 -7.62 29.42
N PRO A 297 -9.61 -8.80 28.89
CA PRO A 297 -10.65 -8.89 27.86
C PRO A 297 -11.99 -8.36 28.38
N GLN A 298 -12.72 -7.66 27.52
CA GLN A 298 -14.00 -7.00 27.81
C GLN A 298 -13.97 -6.03 29.00
N LYS A 299 -12.82 -5.38 29.23
CA LYS A 299 -12.64 -4.27 30.19
C LYS A 299 -12.07 -3.06 29.46
N TYR A 300 -12.97 -2.32 28.83
CA TYR A 300 -12.67 -1.11 28.07
C TYR A 300 -12.52 0.10 29.00
N ALA A 301 -11.41 0.82 28.88
CA ALA A 301 -11.17 2.10 29.52
C ALA A 301 -11.22 3.20 28.45
N TRP A 302 -12.13 4.16 28.62
CA TRP A 302 -12.35 5.25 27.65
C TRP A 302 -12.14 6.65 28.23
N SER A 303 -11.79 6.78 29.52
CA SER A 303 -11.74 8.06 30.26
C SER A 303 -10.86 9.14 29.61
N GLY A 304 -9.65 8.79 29.15
CA GLY A 304 -8.79 9.75 28.46
C GLY A 304 -9.37 10.21 27.11
N TYR A 305 -9.99 9.31 26.36
CA TYR A 305 -10.69 9.64 25.11
C TYR A 305 -11.95 10.49 25.37
N ARG A 306 -12.64 10.25 26.49
CA ARG A 306 -13.78 11.05 26.97
C ARG A 306 -13.38 12.48 27.26
N GLU A 307 -12.23 12.68 27.91
CA GLU A 307 -11.63 14.00 28.18
C GLU A 307 -11.17 14.68 26.87
N LEU A 308 -10.42 13.98 26.03
CA LEU A 308 -9.96 14.43 24.72
C LEU A 308 -11.10 14.94 23.82
N PHE A 309 -12.16 14.15 23.62
CA PHE A 309 -13.29 14.57 22.80
C PHE A 309 -14.12 15.71 23.43
N ASN A 310 -14.16 15.80 24.77
CA ASN A 310 -14.77 16.95 25.44
C ASN A 310 -13.98 18.24 25.14
N ILE A 311 -12.64 18.19 25.12
CA ILE A 311 -11.79 19.33 24.72
C ILE A 311 -12.04 19.68 23.25
N ILE A 312 -12.00 18.71 22.34
CA ILE A 312 -12.22 18.99 20.90
C ILE A 312 -13.60 19.64 20.67
N ARG A 313 -14.62 19.25 21.45
CA ARG A 313 -15.95 19.87 21.45
C ARG A 313 -15.95 21.33 21.93
N GLU A 314 -15.07 21.73 22.86
CA GLU A 314 -14.89 23.15 23.25
C GLU A 314 -14.50 24.03 22.05
N PHE A 315 -13.86 23.44 21.03
CA PHE A 315 -13.43 24.13 19.81
C PHE A 315 -14.37 23.93 18.61
N ASN A 316 -15.49 23.20 18.73
CA ASN A 316 -16.42 22.91 17.65
C ASN A 316 -15.78 22.27 16.39
N LEU A 317 -14.69 21.50 16.54
CA LEU A 317 -14.09 20.76 15.41
C LEU A 317 -14.74 19.39 15.26
N LYS A 318 -14.94 18.92 14.02
CA LYS A 318 -15.42 17.55 13.75
C LYS A 318 -14.35 16.52 14.13
N VAL A 319 -14.76 15.31 14.48
CA VAL A 319 -13.87 14.21 14.87
C VAL A 319 -14.05 13.01 13.94
N GLN A 320 -12.96 12.52 13.36
CA GLN A 320 -12.88 11.17 12.81
C GLN A 320 -12.11 10.28 13.79
N VAL A 321 -12.55 9.02 13.97
CA VAL A 321 -11.92 8.11 14.95
C VAL A 321 -11.43 6.85 14.27
N VAL A 322 -10.17 6.48 14.52
CA VAL A 322 -9.60 5.22 14.01
C VAL A 322 -9.75 4.13 15.06
N MET A 323 -10.39 3.02 14.71
CA MET A 323 -10.37 1.77 15.46
C MET A 323 -9.01 1.09 15.23
N ALA A 324 -8.03 1.45 16.05
CA ALA A 324 -6.63 1.06 15.85
C ALA A 324 -6.35 -0.31 16.47
N PHE A 325 -6.69 -1.36 15.72
CA PHE A 325 -6.43 -2.79 16.03
C PHE A 325 -4.99 -3.24 15.78
N HIS A 326 -4.04 -2.31 15.78
CA HIS A 326 -2.64 -2.55 15.46
C HIS A 326 -1.71 -1.89 16.49
N GLU A 327 -0.47 -2.40 16.54
CA GLU A 327 0.64 -1.87 17.33
C GLU A 327 1.24 -0.60 16.71
N TYR A 328 1.77 0.29 17.55
CA TYR A 328 2.51 1.48 17.13
C TYR A 328 3.85 1.61 17.85
N GLY A 329 4.87 2.00 17.09
CA GLY A 329 6.23 2.32 17.56
C GLY A 329 7.31 1.70 16.69
N ALA A 330 8.51 2.30 16.73
CA ALA A 330 9.73 1.74 16.17
C ALA A 330 10.82 1.73 17.25
N ASN A 331 11.60 0.64 17.35
CA ASN A 331 12.56 0.43 18.44
C ASN A 331 13.57 1.57 18.65
N ASP A 332 13.89 2.30 17.58
CA ASP A 332 15.00 3.25 17.54
C ASP A 332 14.56 4.73 17.61
N SER A 333 13.25 5.05 17.62
CA SER A 333 12.78 6.45 17.52
C SER A 333 12.69 7.21 18.85
N GLY A 334 12.64 6.50 19.98
CA GLY A 334 12.45 7.09 21.31
C GLY A 334 10.99 7.49 21.65
N ASP A 335 10.07 7.34 20.70
CA ASP A 335 8.63 7.52 20.92
C ASP A 335 8.04 6.43 21.84
N ALA A 336 6.85 6.67 22.40
CA ALA A 336 6.22 5.74 23.32
C ALA A 336 5.64 4.50 22.59
N TRP A 337 5.96 3.31 23.10
CA TRP A 337 5.48 2.06 22.52
C TRP A 337 4.03 1.75 22.91
N ILE A 338 3.19 1.42 21.92
CA ILE A 338 1.79 1.01 22.12
C ILE A 338 1.61 -0.37 21.48
N SER A 339 1.77 -1.43 22.29
CA SER A 339 1.56 -2.82 21.84
C SER A 339 0.09 -3.14 21.57
N LEU A 340 -0.18 -4.32 20.99
CA LEU A 340 -1.48 -4.98 21.17
C LEU A 340 -1.75 -5.26 22.68
N PRO A 341 -3.01 -5.53 23.10
CA PRO A 341 -3.32 -5.76 24.51
C PRO A 341 -2.47 -6.83 25.18
N GLN A 342 -2.05 -6.60 26.42
CA GLN A 342 -1.18 -7.50 27.17
C GLN A 342 -1.77 -8.90 27.33
N TRP A 343 -3.10 -9.03 27.41
CA TRP A 343 -3.77 -10.34 27.46
C TRP A 343 -3.70 -11.11 26.12
N VAL A 344 -3.64 -10.41 24.98
CA VAL A 344 -3.41 -11.00 23.65
C VAL A 344 -1.94 -11.42 23.51
N MET A 345 -1.02 -10.56 23.95
CA MET A 345 0.42 -10.86 23.96
C MET A 345 0.75 -12.07 24.86
N GLU A 346 0.02 -12.27 25.96
CA GLU A 346 0.15 -13.47 26.80
C GLU A 346 -0.31 -14.74 26.08
N ILE A 347 -1.47 -14.69 25.38
CA ILE A 347 -1.94 -15.80 24.54
C ILE A 347 -0.90 -16.11 23.45
N GLY A 348 -0.30 -15.07 22.85
CA GLY A 348 0.74 -15.19 21.82
C GLY A 348 1.98 -15.97 22.25
N LYS A 349 2.33 -15.98 23.54
CA LYS A 349 3.43 -16.81 24.08
C LYS A 349 3.12 -18.30 24.02
N GLY A 350 1.88 -18.69 24.32
CA GLY A 350 1.42 -20.09 24.24
C GLY A 350 0.95 -20.50 22.84
N ASN A 351 0.56 -19.52 22.02
CA ASN A 351 -0.01 -19.72 20.69
C ASN A 351 0.47 -18.63 19.72
N GLN A 352 1.72 -18.77 19.24
CA GLN A 352 2.31 -17.81 18.30
C GLN A 352 1.56 -17.69 16.96
N ASP A 353 0.75 -18.69 16.59
CA ASP A 353 -0.01 -18.68 15.35
C ASP A 353 -1.21 -17.72 15.36
N ILE A 354 -1.47 -16.97 16.43
CA ILE A 354 -2.41 -15.83 16.38
C ILE A 354 -1.84 -14.65 15.56
N PHE A 355 -0.55 -14.66 15.25
CA PHE A 355 0.17 -13.61 14.56
C PHE A 355 0.55 -13.99 13.13
N PHE A 356 0.63 -12.99 12.25
CA PHE A 356 1.13 -13.19 10.88
C PHE A 356 2.55 -13.75 10.90
N THR A 357 2.87 -14.60 9.93
CA THR A 357 4.09 -15.43 9.96
C THR A 357 4.68 -15.56 8.56
N ASP A 358 5.99 -15.33 8.46
CA ASP A 358 6.77 -15.43 7.22
C ASP A 358 7.25 -16.87 6.94
N ARG A 359 7.97 -17.06 5.83
CA ARG A 359 8.43 -18.40 5.41
C ARG A 359 9.44 -19.02 6.39
N GLU A 360 10.19 -18.20 7.11
CA GLU A 360 11.20 -18.62 8.09
C GLU A 360 10.58 -18.93 9.47
N GLY A 361 9.28 -18.67 9.65
CA GLY A 361 8.54 -18.90 10.89
C GLY A 361 8.64 -17.74 11.89
N ARG A 362 9.19 -16.59 11.47
CA ARG A 362 9.23 -15.36 12.26
C ARG A 362 7.82 -14.77 12.34
N ARG A 363 7.48 -14.20 13.50
CA ARG A 363 6.12 -13.72 13.81
C ARG A 363 6.08 -12.20 13.79
N ASN A 364 5.15 -11.63 13.04
CA ASN A 364 4.85 -10.21 13.07
C ASN A 364 3.72 -9.93 14.07
N THR A 365 4.03 -9.24 15.17
CA THR A 365 3.06 -8.97 16.26
C THR A 365 2.23 -7.70 16.05
N GLU A 366 2.36 -7.02 14.90
CA GLU A 366 1.72 -5.70 14.71
C GLU A 366 0.20 -5.77 14.68
N CYS A 367 -0.37 -6.91 14.31
CA CYS A 367 -1.80 -7.20 14.30
C CYS A 367 -2.06 -8.72 14.36
N LEU A 368 -3.32 -9.13 14.59
CA LEU A 368 -3.71 -10.54 14.52
C LEU A 368 -3.69 -11.05 13.07
N SER A 369 -3.29 -12.30 12.87
CA SER A 369 -3.49 -12.98 11.58
C SER A 369 -4.98 -13.16 11.31
N TRP A 370 -5.43 -12.82 10.11
CA TRP A 370 -6.80 -13.10 9.64
C TRP A 370 -7.16 -14.61 9.67
N GLY A 371 -6.16 -15.49 9.83
CA GLY A 371 -6.37 -16.90 10.14
C GLY A 371 -7.17 -17.16 11.42
N VAL A 372 -7.16 -16.24 12.41
CA VAL A 372 -7.95 -16.38 13.65
C VAL A 372 -9.31 -15.66 13.64
N ASP A 373 -9.71 -15.06 12.52
CA ASP A 373 -11.00 -14.37 12.35
C ASP A 373 -12.20 -15.21 12.84
N LYS A 374 -12.15 -16.52 12.59
CA LYS A 374 -13.26 -17.48 12.81
C LYS A 374 -12.90 -18.62 13.76
N GLU A 375 -11.79 -18.50 14.49
CA GLU A 375 -11.25 -19.53 15.38
C GLU A 375 -11.26 -19.03 16.84
N ARG A 376 -11.88 -19.78 17.78
CA ARG A 376 -12.14 -19.33 19.17
C ARG A 376 -10.92 -19.40 20.09
N VAL A 377 -9.86 -18.69 19.72
CA VAL A 377 -8.51 -18.83 20.32
C VAL A 377 -8.11 -17.63 21.19
N LEU A 378 -8.96 -16.60 21.28
CA LEU A 378 -8.75 -15.40 22.08
C LEU A 378 -9.62 -15.44 23.35
N ASN A 379 -9.26 -16.31 24.29
CA ASN A 379 -10.03 -16.61 25.50
C ASN A 379 -11.52 -16.95 25.21
N GLY A 380 -11.76 -17.78 24.19
CA GLY A 380 -13.10 -18.20 23.75
C GLY A 380 -13.74 -17.30 22.68
N ARG A 381 -13.21 -16.09 22.44
CA ARG A 381 -13.60 -15.25 21.30
C ARG A 381 -12.79 -15.56 20.04
N THR A 382 -13.32 -15.22 18.87
CA THR A 382 -12.58 -15.16 17.61
C THR A 382 -12.03 -13.75 17.34
N GLY A 383 -11.15 -13.58 16.33
CA GLY A 383 -10.61 -12.27 15.97
C GLY A 383 -11.68 -11.21 15.68
N ILE A 384 -12.67 -11.53 14.84
CA ILE A 384 -13.71 -10.57 14.47
C ILE A 384 -14.70 -10.25 15.60
N GLU A 385 -14.91 -11.19 16.55
CA GLU A 385 -15.72 -10.93 17.75
C GLU A 385 -15.04 -9.93 18.69
N VAL A 386 -13.70 -10.00 18.81
CA VAL A 386 -12.92 -9.04 19.60
C VAL A 386 -13.02 -7.64 19.01
N TYR A 387 -12.87 -7.50 17.69
CA TYR A 387 -13.03 -6.22 17.01
C TYR A 387 -14.47 -5.69 17.12
N PHE A 388 -15.49 -6.54 16.99
CA PHE A 388 -16.89 -6.13 17.15
C PHE A 388 -17.25 -5.71 18.58
N ASP A 389 -16.82 -6.45 19.61
CA ASP A 389 -17.01 -6.05 21.01
C ASP A 389 -16.40 -4.66 21.28
N PHE A 390 -15.21 -4.38 20.72
CA PHE A 390 -14.52 -3.10 20.83
C PHE A 390 -15.28 -1.96 20.14
N MET A 391 -15.66 -2.14 18.86
CA MET A 391 -16.43 -1.17 18.10
C MET A 391 -17.77 -0.84 18.77
N ARG A 392 -18.49 -1.86 19.24
CA ARG A 392 -19.73 -1.67 20.00
C ARG A 392 -19.49 -0.95 21.33
N SER A 393 -18.40 -1.25 22.04
CA SER A 393 -18.08 -0.52 23.28
C SER A 393 -17.81 0.96 23.00
N PHE A 394 -17.13 1.31 21.91
CA PHE A 394 -16.95 2.70 21.50
C PHE A 394 -18.30 3.36 21.17
N ARG A 395 -19.13 2.72 20.33
CA ARG A 395 -20.46 3.21 19.97
C ARG A 395 -21.34 3.51 21.19
N THR A 396 -21.28 2.68 22.23
CA THR A 396 -22.06 2.85 23.47
C THR A 396 -21.51 3.95 24.39
N GLU A 397 -20.18 4.07 24.55
CA GLU A 397 -19.56 5.10 25.41
C GLU A 397 -19.75 6.53 24.88
N PHE A 398 -19.74 6.68 23.55
CA PHE A 398 -19.73 7.98 22.88
C PHE A 398 -21.03 8.31 22.12
N ASP A 399 -22.15 7.66 22.48
CA ASP A 399 -23.47 7.89 21.88
C ASP A 399 -23.86 9.38 21.86
N ASP A 400 -23.56 10.12 22.94
CA ASP A 400 -23.77 11.57 23.02
C ASP A 400 -23.03 12.36 21.93
N LEU A 401 -21.87 11.88 21.47
CA LEU A 401 -21.06 12.54 20.44
C LEU A 401 -21.46 12.16 19.02
N PHE A 402 -22.00 10.95 18.82
CA PHE A 402 -22.64 10.56 17.56
C PHE A 402 -23.94 11.34 17.37
N VAL A 403 -24.81 11.37 18.39
CA VAL A 403 -26.08 12.13 18.36
C VAL A 403 -25.84 13.64 18.26
N ALA A 404 -24.77 14.18 18.83
CA ALA A 404 -24.38 15.58 18.65
C ALA A 404 -23.65 15.89 17.33
N GLY A 405 -23.46 14.91 16.43
CA GLY A 405 -22.79 15.11 15.14
C GLY A 405 -21.32 15.55 15.23
N LEU A 406 -20.67 15.29 16.38
CA LEU A 406 -19.25 15.61 16.61
C LEU A 406 -18.35 14.53 15.99
N ILE A 407 -18.67 13.25 16.22
CA ILE A 407 -17.99 12.13 15.55
C ILE A 407 -18.67 11.93 14.19
N CYS A 408 -17.99 12.32 13.11
CA CYS A 408 -18.57 12.34 11.76
C CYS A 408 -18.23 11.09 10.93
N ALA A 409 -17.17 10.36 11.28
CA ALA A 409 -16.75 9.14 10.60
C ALA A 409 -15.87 8.23 11.47
N VAL A 410 -15.83 6.94 11.14
CA VAL A 410 -14.97 5.95 11.80
C VAL A 410 -14.09 5.20 10.78
N GLU A 411 -12.78 5.21 10.98
CA GLU A 411 -11.80 4.45 10.19
C GLU A 411 -11.56 3.08 10.84
N ILE A 412 -11.65 2.01 10.06
CA ILE A 412 -11.45 0.64 10.53
C ILE A 412 -10.06 0.15 10.10
N GLY A 413 -9.18 -0.09 11.07
CA GLY A 413 -7.86 -0.67 10.81
C GLY A 413 -7.96 -2.15 10.48
N LEU A 414 -7.77 -2.51 9.21
CA LEU A 414 -7.88 -3.90 8.71
C LEU A 414 -6.53 -4.65 8.62
N GLY A 415 -5.48 -4.13 9.26
CA GLY A 415 -4.13 -4.68 9.17
C GLY A 415 -3.07 -3.79 9.82
N PRO A 416 -1.77 -4.02 9.54
CA PRO A 416 -0.65 -3.29 10.11
C PRO A 416 -0.69 -1.83 9.64
N SER A 417 -0.27 -0.90 10.51
CA SER A 417 -0.32 0.55 10.25
C SER A 417 -1.69 1.04 9.75
N ARG A 418 -2.78 0.50 10.30
CA ARG A 418 -4.21 0.68 9.92
C ARG A 418 -4.55 0.42 8.44
N GLU A 419 -3.63 -0.12 7.64
CA GLU A 419 -3.80 -0.34 6.20
C GLU A 419 -4.37 -1.73 5.89
N LEU A 420 -5.22 -1.82 4.86
CA LEU A 420 -5.72 -3.08 4.34
C LEU A 420 -4.63 -3.82 3.55
N LYS A 421 -3.75 -4.54 4.26
CA LYS A 421 -2.65 -5.34 3.67
C LYS A 421 -2.14 -6.41 4.64
N TYR A 422 -1.37 -7.36 4.11
CA TYR A 422 -0.48 -8.20 4.92
C TYR A 422 0.77 -7.42 5.40
N PRO A 423 1.39 -7.79 6.53
CA PRO A 423 2.66 -7.20 7.00
C PRO A 423 3.90 -7.66 6.21
N SER A 424 3.79 -7.76 4.88
CA SER A 424 4.87 -8.22 4.00
C SER A 424 6.03 -7.23 3.87
N LEU A 425 5.87 -6.00 4.35
CA LEU A 425 6.78 -4.86 4.18
C LEU A 425 7.25 -4.28 5.53
N SER A 426 7.30 -5.10 6.58
CA SER A 426 7.67 -4.65 7.92
C SER A 426 9.19 -4.49 8.08
N GLU A 427 9.66 -3.27 8.33
CA GLU A 427 11.08 -2.97 8.59
C GLU A 427 11.64 -3.74 9.79
N ARG A 428 10.79 -4.05 10.78
CA ARG A 428 11.11 -4.88 11.96
C ARG A 428 11.52 -6.30 11.58
N MET A 429 11.04 -6.81 10.43
CA MET A 429 11.40 -8.11 9.86
C MET A 429 12.67 -8.04 8.99
N GLY A 430 13.30 -6.87 8.90
CA GLY A 430 14.49 -6.59 8.08
C GLY A 430 14.17 -6.11 6.66
N TRP A 431 12.90 -5.85 6.32
CA TRP A 431 12.54 -5.21 5.04
C TRP A 431 13.14 -3.81 4.92
N ARG A 432 13.52 -3.42 3.71
CA ARG A 432 13.94 -2.06 3.34
C ARG A 432 13.40 -1.73 1.95
N TYR A 433 13.01 -0.49 1.70
CA TYR A 433 12.67 -0.03 0.35
C TYR A 433 13.88 -0.21 -0.59
N PRO A 434 13.71 -0.69 -1.84
CA PRO A 434 12.47 -1.10 -2.50
C PRO A 434 12.24 -2.62 -2.52
N GLY A 435 12.50 -3.37 -1.45
CA GLY A 435 12.35 -4.83 -1.41
C GLY A 435 10.93 -5.33 -1.76
N ILE A 436 10.82 -6.52 -2.36
CA ILE A 436 9.54 -7.14 -2.74
C ILE A 436 8.65 -7.59 -1.57
N GLY A 437 9.20 -7.70 -0.36
CA GLY A 437 8.50 -8.25 0.81
C GLY A 437 8.32 -9.77 0.79
N GLU A 438 7.62 -10.32 1.78
CA GLU A 438 7.32 -11.76 1.84
C GLU A 438 5.85 -12.06 2.12
N PHE A 439 5.35 -13.17 1.56
CA PHE A 439 3.99 -13.67 1.85
C PHE A 439 3.83 -14.06 3.32
N GLN A 440 2.85 -13.49 4.02
CA GLN A 440 2.67 -13.64 5.47
C GLN A 440 1.70 -14.76 5.87
N CYS A 441 1.67 -15.84 5.07
CA CYS A 441 0.63 -16.88 5.13
C CYS A 441 1.02 -18.16 5.89
N TYR A 442 2.08 -18.15 6.69
CA TYR A 442 2.70 -19.37 7.22
C TYR A 442 2.25 -19.79 8.63
N ASP A 443 1.36 -19.03 9.28
CA ASP A 443 0.73 -19.45 10.53
C ASP A 443 -0.15 -20.69 10.31
N ARG A 444 -0.38 -21.47 11.37
CA ARG A 444 -1.09 -22.75 11.22
C ARG A 444 -2.51 -22.64 10.67
N TYR A 445 -3.20 -21.51 10.89
CA TYR A 445 -4.60 -21.32 10.50
C TYR A 445 -4.72 -20.93 9.03
N LEU A 446 -3.91 -19.97 8.56
CA LEU A 446 -3.80 -19.65 7.14
C LEU A 446 -3.26 -20.84 6.34
N GLN A 447 -2.28 -21.59 6.87
CA GLN A 447 -1.86 -22.85 6.28
C GLN A 447 -2.98 -23.91 6.24
N GLN A 448 -3.87 -23.95 7.23
CA GLN A 448 -5.03 -24.83 7.20
C GLN A 448 -6.10 -24.36 6.20
N SER A 449 -6.29 -23.05 6.02
CA SER A 449 -7.12 -22.46 4.96
C SER A 449 -6.61 -22.84 3.57
N LEU A 450 -5.33 -22.63 3.30
CA LEU A 450 -4.68 -23.02 2.04
C LEU A 450 -4.80 -24.53 1.76
N ARG A 451 -4.65 -25.38 2.79
CA ARG A 451 -4.87 -26.83 2.70
C ARG A 451 -6.32 -27.20 2.40
N LYS A 452 -7.32 -26.45 2.91
CA LYS A 452 -8.74 -26.62 2.55
C LYS A 452 -8.96 -26.23 1.07
N ALA A 453 -8.48 -25.05 0.64
CA ALA A 453 -8.62 -24.54 -0.72
C ALA A 453 -7.97 -25.43 -1.79
N ALA A 454 -6.73 -25.90 -1.55
CA ALA A 454 -6.00 -26.77 -2.46
C ALA A 454 -6.68 -28.15 -2.65
N LYS A 455 -7.25 -28.71 -1.56
CA LYS A 455 -8.06 -29.94 -1.63
C LYS A 455 -9.35 -29.75 -2.43
N LEU A 456 -10.05 -28.64 -2.24
CA LEU A 456 -11.28 -28.32 -2.99
C LEU A 456 -11.03 -28.15 -4.49
N ARG A 457 -9.86 -27.64 -4.88
CA ARG A 457 -9.41 -27.57 -6.29
C ARG A 457 -8.89 -28.91 -6.84
N GLY A 458 -8.86 -29.99 -6.06
CA GLY A 458 -8.31 -31.29 -6.46
C GLY A 458 -6.77 -31.36 -6.51
N HIS A 459 -6.08 -30.30 -6.11
CA HIS A 459 -4.63 -30.14 -6.24
C HIS A 459 -3.95 -30.05 -4.87
N SER A 460 -4.11 -31.08 -4.03
CA SER A 460 -3.58 -31.11 -2.65
C SER A 460 -2.08 -30.82 -2.49
N PHE A 461 -1.27 -30.94 -3.55
CA PHE A 461 0.16 -30.61 -3.55
C PHE A 461 0.47 -29.11 -3.71
N TRP A 462 -0.54 -28.29 -4.07
CA TRP A 462 -0.49 -26.82 -4.05
C TRP A 462 -0.74 -26.23 -2.64
N ALA A 463 -0.89 -27.06 -1.61
CA ALA A 463 -1.24 -26.66 -0.25
C ALA A 463 -0.07 -26.03 0.56
N ARG A 464 0.70 -25.14 -0.06
CA ARG A 464 1.89 -24.45 0.50
C ARG A 464 2.15 -23.12 -0.20
N GLY A 465 2.89 -22.23 0.46
CA GLY A 465 3.40 -20.99 -0.15
C GLY A 465 4.54 -21.24 -1.16
N PRO A 466 4.84 -20.27 -2.05
CA PRO A 466 5.75 -20.46 -3.17
C PRO A 466 7.22 -20.59 -2.73
N ASP A 467 7.87 -21.67 -3.17
CA ASP A 467 9.21 -22.03 -2.71
C ASP A 467 10.36 -21.16 -3.26
N ASN A 468 10.08 -20.37 -4.28
CA ASN A 468 11.04 -19.62 -5.10
C ASN A 468 10.73 -18.11 -5.16
N ALA A 469 10.00 -17.58 -4.17
CA ALA A 469 9.60 -16.17 -4.06
C ALA A 469 10.69 -15.21 -3.56
N GLY A 470 11.90 -15.70 -3.25
CA GLY A 470 12.98 -14.87 -2.68
C GLY A 470 12.80 -14.62 -1.18
N GLN A 471 13.31 -13.48 -0.72
CA GLN A 471 13.17 -12.95 0.64
C GLN A 471 12.77 -11.46 0.59
N TYR A 472 12.44 -10.85 1.74
CA TYR A 472 11.96 -9.46 1.87
C TYR A 472 12.66 -8.42 0.97
N ASN A 473 13.99 -8.52 0.81
CA ASN A 473 14.82 -7.55 0.10
C ASN A 473 15.31 -8.03 -1.28
N SER A 474 14.84 -9.17 -1.79
CA SER A 474 15.14 -9.60 -3.16
C SER A 474 14.52 -8.65 -4.19
N LEU A 475 15.11 -8.61 -5.39
CA LEU A 475 14.53 -7.91 -6.54
C LEU A 475 13.68 -8.90 -7.37
N PRO A 476 12.58 -8.49 -8.03
CA PRO A 476 11.66 -9.42 -8.69
C PRO A 476 12.34 -10.38 -9.69
N HIS A 477 13.32 -9.86 -10.43
CA HIS A 477 14.06 -10.57 -11.47
C HIS A 477 15.09 -11.59 -10.94
N GLU A 478 15.43 -11.55 -9.65
CA GLU A 478 16.30 -12.54 -8.99
C GLU A 478 15.53 -13.80 -8.55
N THR A 479 14.20 -13.70 -8.46
CA THR A 479 13.33 -14.76 -7.94
C THR A 479 12.79 -15.65 -9.04
N GLY A 480 12.53 -16.93 -8.74
CA GLY A 480 11.84 -17.84 -9.67
C GLY A 480 10.34 -17.54 -9.77
N PHE A 481 9.75 -16.92 -8.75
CA PHE A 481 8.32 -16.62 -8.71
C PHE A 481 7.96 -15.32 -9.45
N PHE A 482 8.68 -14.22 -9.22
CA PHE A 482 8.30 -12.87 -9.69
C PHE A 482 9.06 -12.36 -10.93
N CYS A 483 10.01 -13.13 -11.50
CA CYS A 483 10.72 -12.71 -12.71
C CYS A 483 9.80 -12.69 -13.95
N GLU A 484 10.30 -12.18 -15.09
CA GLU A 484 9.51 -12.17 -16.33
C GLU A 484 9.14 -13.62 -16.73
N ARG A 485 7.84 -13.94 -16.72
CA ARG A 485 7.30 -15.30 -16.94
C ARG A 485 7.64 -16.32 -15.83
N GLY A 486 7.96 -15.84 -14.63
CA GLY A 486 8.11 -16.65 -13.42
C GLY A 486 6.80 -17.30 -12.96
N ASP A 487 6.89 -18.09 -11.90
CA ASP A 487 5.79 -18.96 -11.44
C ASP A 487 4.52 -18.21 -10.99
N TYR A 488 4.54 -16.89 -10.78
CA TYR A 488 3.35 -16.08 -10.44
C TYR A 488 2.20 -16.24 -11.45
N ASP A 489 2.51 -16.38 -12.75
CA ASP A 489 1.51 -16.56 -13.82
C ASP A 489 1.23 -18.05 -14.14
N SER A 490 1.88 -18.98 -13.44
CA SER A 490 1.62 -20.43 -13.57
C SER A 490 0.25 -20.82 -12.98
N TYR A 491 -0.25 -22.01 -13.32
CA TYR A 491 -1.49 -22.54 -12.71
C TYR A 491 -1.43 -22.59 -11.18
N TYR A 492 -0.24 -22.82 -10.60
CA TYR A 492 -0.03 -22.81 -9.16
C TYR A 492 0.02 -21.38 -8.60
N GLY A 493 0.78 -20.48 -9.23
CA GLY A 493 0.88 -19.07 -8.80
C GLY A 493 -0.46 -18.37 -8.85
N ARG A 494 -1.21 -18.51 -9.95
CA ARG A 494 -2.58 -17.97 -10.08
C ARG A 494 -3.55 -18.56 -9.06
N PHE A 495 -3.39 -19.83 -8.65
CA PHE A 495 -4.17 -20.41 -7.56
C PHE A 495 -3.81 -19.81 -6.20
N PHE A 496 -2.51 -19.74 -5.88
CA PHE A 496 -2.02 -19.25 -4.60
C PHE A 496 -2.33 -17.76 -4.40
N LEU A 497 -2.06 -16.91 -5.40
CA LEU A 497 -2.32 -15.48 -5.36
C LEU A 497 -3.83 -15.18 -5.29
N ASN A 498 -4.67 -15.95 -5.99
CA ASN A 498 -6.11 -15.86 -5.86
C ASN A 498 -6.60 -16.22 -4.45
N TRP A 499 -6.06 -17.27 -3.81
CA TRP A 499 -6.38 -17.61 -2.43
C TRP A 499 -5.91 -16.55 -1.42
N TYR A 500 -4.70 -16.00 -1.60
CA TYR A 500 -4.10 -15.00 -0.73
C TYR A 500 -4.88 -13.67 -0.79
N ALA A 501 -5.18 -13.17 -1.99
CA ALA A 501 -6.02 -12.00 -2.18
C ALA A 501 -7.48 -12.23 -1.73
N GLN A 502 -8.06 -13.42 -1.98
CA GLN A 502 -9.40 -13.74 -1.47
C GLN A 502 -9.45 -13.76 0.06
N THR A 503 -8.36 -14.15 0.73
CA THR A 503 -8.30 -14.10 2.21
C THR A 503 -8.32 -12.66 2.74
N LEU A 504 -7.66 -11.71 2.05
CA LEU A 504 -7.74 -10.27 2.33
C LEU A 504 -9.18 -9.73 2.12
N ILE A 505 -9.82 -10.12 1.03
CA ILE A 505 -11.18 -9.71 0.67
C ILE A 505 -12.20 -10.30 1.67
N ASP A 506 -12.06 -11.57 2.03
CA ASP A 506 -12.92 -12.25 3.01
C ASP A 506 -12.79 -11.60 4.39
N HIS A 507 -11.57 -11.27 4.85
CA HIS A 507 -11.35 -10.54 6.11
C HIS A 507 -12.09 -9.19 6.10
N THR A 508 -11.86 -8.40 5.05
CA THR A 508 -12.51 -7.11 4.81
C THR A 508 -14.03 -7.22 4.89
N ASP A 509 -14.62 -8.21 4.21
CA ASP A 509 -16.07 -8.39 4.18
C ASP A 509 -16.65 -8.78 5.56
N ASN A 510 -15.95 -9.62 6.32
CA ASN A 510 -16.39 -10.02 7.68
C ASN A 510 -16.34 -8.84 8.66
N VAL A 511 -15.23 -8.10 8.68
CA VAL A 511 -15.04 -7.01 9.65
C VAL A 511 -15.92 -5.81 9.31
N LEU A 512 -16.06 -5.45 8.04
CA LEU A 512 -16.94 -4.35 7.64
C LEU A 512 -18.42 -4.67 7.90
N SER A 513 -18.87 -5.91 7.67
CA SER A 513 -20.24 -6.33 8.04
C SER A 513 -20.53 -6.10 9.53
N LEU A 514 -19.53 -6.28 10.40
CA LEU A 514 -19.63 -6.07 11.84
C LEU A 514 -19.46 -4.58 12.22
N ALA A 515 -18.66 -3.82 11.49
CA ALA A 515 -18.52 -2.37 11.66
C ALA A 515 -19.82 -1.63 11.29
N SER A 516 -20.47 -1.98 10.17
CA SER A 516 -21.78 -1.44 9.80
C SER A 516 -22.86 -1.76 10.83
N LEU A 517 -22.82 -2.95 11.45
CA LEU A 517 -23.72 -3.30 12.57
C LEU A 517 -23.39 -2.53 13.87
N ALA A 518 -22.14 -2.11 14.06
CA ALA A 518 -21.70 -1.37 15.25
C ALA A 518 -21.87 0.15 15.13
N PHE A 519 -21.90 0.70 13.91
CA PHE A 519 -21.89 2.15 13.67
C PHE A 519 -23.07 2.67 12.82
N GLU A 520 -23.96 1.78 12.37
CA GLU A 520 -25.25 2.12 11.75
C GLU A 520 -25.08 3.01 10.51
N GLU A 521 -25.53 4.27 10.55
CA GLU A 521 -25.47 5.21 9.43
C GLU A 521 -24.16 6.04 9.40
N THR A 522 -23.25 5.84 10.35
CA THR A 522 -21.97 6.55 10.42
C THR A 522 -21.09 6.24 9.20
N LYS A 523 -20.47 7.26 8.61
CA LYS A 523 -19.52 7.13 7.49
C LYS A 523 -18.33 6.24 7.91
N ILE A 524 -18.19 5.06 7.29
CA ILE A 524 -17.06 4.15 7.50
C ILE A 524 -15.92 4.47 6.51
N ILE A 525 -14.69 4.49 7.00
CA ILE A 525 -13.46 4.73 6.23
C ILE A 525 -12.57 3.48 6.26
N VAL A 526 -11.95 3.13 5.14
CA VAL A 526 -10.88 2.11 5.07
C VAL A 526 -9.66 2.69 4.35
N LYS A 527 -8.47 2.46 4.90
CA LYS A 527 -7.21 2.91 4.30
C LYS A 527 -6.62 1.86 3.35
N VAL A 528 -6.39 2.28 2.10
CA VAL A 528 -5.73 1.50 1.04
C VAL A 528 -4.29 2.00 0.86
N PRO A 529 -3.28 1.11 0.87
CA PRO A 529 -1.87 1.50 0.76
C PRO A 529 -1.44 1.82 -0.68
N GLY A 530 -0.55 2.80 -0.83
CA GLY A 530 0.16 3.05 -2.08
C GLY A 530 1.43 2.20 -2.20
N VAL A 531 1.31 0.96 -2.71
CA VAL A 531 2.46 0.05 -2.93
C VAL A 531 2.98 0.22 -4.36
N TYR A 532 3.72 1.31 -4.61
CA TYR A 532 4.04 1.78 -5.96
C TYR A 532 5.36 1.27 -6.56
N TRP A 533 6.19 0.55 -5.81
CA TRP A 533 7.45 -0.02 -6.31
C TRP A 533 7.26 -1.40 -6.94
N TRP A 534 8.10 -1.70 -7.93
CA TRP A 534 7.92 -2.78 -8.91
C TRP A 534 6.63 -2.73 -9.76
N TYR A 535 5.83 -1.66 -9.68
CA TYR A 535 4.64 -1.46 -10.51
C TYR A 535 4.94 -1.45 -12.03
N LYS A 536 6.17 -1.07 -12.44
CA LYS A 536 6.61 -1.17 -13.84
C LYS A 536 7.11 -2.57 -14.25
N THR A 537 6.99 -3.58 -13.38
CA THR A 537 7.30 -4.98 -13.69
C THR A 537 6.05 -5.78 -14.04
N ALA A 538 6.15 -6.81 -14.88
CA ALA A 538 4.99 -7.63 -15.26
C ALA A 538 4.36 -8.43 -14.10
N SER A 539 5.03 -8.50 -12.95
CA SER A 539 4.60 -9.27 -11.77
C SER A 539 4.08 -8.43 -10.61
N HIS A 540 4.36 -7.12 -10.55
CA HIS A 540 3.89 -6.23 -9.48
C HIS A 540 4.21 -6.78 -8.06
N ALA A 541 5.44 -7.27 -7.88
CA ALA A 541 5.79 -8.18 -6.79
C ALA A 541 5.44 -7.69 -5.37
N ALA A 542 5.61 -6.40 -5.07
CA ALA A 542 5.29 -5.84 -3.75
C ALA A 542 3.77 -5.76 -3.50
N GLU A 543 2.96 -5.48 -4.51
CA GLU A 543 1.50 -5.54 -4.41
C GLU A 543 1.04 -6.99 -4.14
N LEU A 544 1.64 -7.96 -4.86
CA LEU A 544 1.34 -9.38 -4.66
C LEU A 544 1.63 -9.86 -3.22
N THR A 545 2.77 -9.48 -2.62
CA THR A 545 3.07 -9.88 -1.24
C THR A 545 2.21 -9.14 -0.22
N ALA A 546 1.83 -7.88 -0.50
CA ALA A 546 0.90 -7.10 0.32
C ALA A 546 -0.55 -7.61 0.28
N GLY A 547 -0.91 -8.41 -0.74
CA GLY A 547 -2.22 -9.06 -0.88
C GLY A 547 -3.04 -8.61 -2.09
N TYR A 548 -2.58 -7.59 -2.82
CA TYR A 548 -3.22 -7.08 -4.02
C TYR A 548 -2.77 -7.89 -5.24
N TYR A 549 -3.65 -8.74 -5.77
CA TYR A 549 -3.35 -9.59 -6.92
C TYR A 549 -3.46 -8.80 -8.24
N ASN A 550 -2.58 -7.80 -8.41
CA ASN A 550 -2.60 -6.80 -9.48
C ASN A 550 -1.43 -6.93 -10.50
N PRO A 551 -1.07 -8.12 -11.04
CA PRO A 551 -0.05 -8.20 -12.09
C PRO A 551 -0.57 -7.56 -13.39
N SER A 552 0.33 -7.16 -14.28
CA SER A 552 0.07 -6.26 -15.43
C SER A 552 -0.86 -6.81 -16.54
N ASN A 553 -1.59 -7.90 -16.28
CA ASN A 553 -2.54 -8.55 -17.17
C ASN A 553 -3.98 -8.61 -16.60
N GLN A 554 -4.23 -8.15 -15.38
CA GLN A 554 -5.55 -8.05 -14.74
C GLN A 554 -5.60 -6.87 -13.74
N ASP A 555 -6.79 -6.55 -13.23
CA ASP A 555 -6.95 -5.57 -12.15
C ASP A 555 -7.15 -6.27 -10.80
N GLY A 556 -6.25 -6.02 -9.85
CA GLY A 556 -6.26 -6.60 -8.50
C GLY A 556 -6.97 -5.76 -7.44
N TYR A 557 -7.27 -4.50 -7.73
CA TYR A 557 -8.01 -3.59 -6.84
C TYR A 557 -9.52 -3.75 -7.00
N ALA A 558 -9.97 -4.07 -8.22
CA ALA A 558 -11.36 -4.24 -8.61
C ALA A 558 -12.18 -5.17 -7.68
N PRO A 559 -11.69 -6.35 -7.25
CA PRO A 559 -12.44 -7.22 -6.34
C PRO A 559 -12.52 -6.67 -4.90
N VAL A 560 -11.51 -5.94 -4.45
CA VAL A 560 -11.50 -5.27 -3.13
C VAL A 560 -12.54 -4.15 -3.13
N PHE A 561 -12.61 -3.36 -4.20
CA PHE A 561 -13.49 -2.19 -4.29
C PHE A 561 -14.97 -2.58 -4.41
N GLU A 562 -15.31 -3.76 -4.94
CA GLU A 562 -16.68 -4.31 -4.83
C GLU A 562 -17.10 -4.50 -3.36
N VAL A 563 -16.20 -5.02 -2.51
CA VAL A 563 -16.50 -5.22 -1.07
C VAL A 563 -16.53 -3.90 -0.32
N LEU A 564 -15.63 -2.96 -0.61
CA LEU A 564 -15.73 -1.60 -0.05
C LEU A 564 -17.06 -0.92 -0.46
N LYS A 565 -17.50 -1.11 -1.70
CA LYS A 565 -18.73 -0.51 -2.23
C LYS A 565 -19.99 -1.17 -1.65
N LYS A 566 -19.97 -2.48 -1.43
CA LYS A 566 -21.02 -3.23 -0.71
C LYS A 566 -21.32 -2.65 0.68
N HIS A 567 -20.30 -2.16 1.38
CA HIS A 567 -20.38 -1.58 2.72
C HIS A 567 -20.42 -0.04 2.74
N SER A 568 -20.66 0.60 1.59
CA SER A 568 -20.73 2.08 1.45
C SER A 568 -19.49 2.84 1.99
N VAL A 569 -18.32 2.21 1.94
CA VAL A 569 -17.09 2.74 2.54
C VAL A 569 -16.52 3.92 1.75
N THR A 570 -16.00 4.92 2.47
CA THR A 570 -15.08 5.92 1.91
C THR A 570 -13.66 5.34 1.87
N MET A 571 -13.10 5.16 0.68
CA MET A 571 -11.73 4.68 0.51
C MET A 571 -10.75 5.81 0.75
N LYS A 572 -9.90 5.73 1.78
CA LYS A 572 -8.79 6.66 1.98
C LYS A 572 -7.52 6.11 1.34
N PHE A 573 -6.90 6.87 0.44
CA PHE A 573 -5.71 6.46 -0.29
C PHE A 573 -4.49 7.31 0.06
N VAL A 574 -3.32 6.66 0.20
CA VAL A 574 -2.06 7.35 0.49
C VAL A 574 -1.50 7.98 -0.79
N CYS A 575 -1.58 9.30 -0.88
CA CYS A 575 -1.02 10.09 -1.95
C CYS A 575 0.51 10.14 -1.82
N ALA A 576 1.20 9.32 -2.62
CA ALA A 576 2.65 9.30 -2.75
C ALA A 576 3.11 10.20 -3.91
N VAL A 577 4.27 10.84 -3.74
CA VAL A 577 4.91 11.73 -4.72
C VAL A 577 6.21 11.07 -5.21
N PRO A 578 6.54 11.15 -6.52
CA PRO A 578 7.77 10.57 -7.07
C PRO A 578 9.04 11.00 -6.34
N SER A 579 9.91 10.03 -6.05
CA SER A 579 11.21 10.22 -5.41
C SER A 579 12.39 9.94 -6.35
N LEU A 580 13.58 10.44 -6.02
CA LEU A 580 14.81 10.13 -6.77
C LEU A 580 15.20 8.64 -6.71
N GLN A 581 14.73 7.88 -5.71
CA GLN A 581 15.02 6.44 -5.57
C GLN A 581 14.12 5.57 -6.46
N ASP A 582 13.07 6.14 -7.05
CA ASP A 582 12.02 5.38 -7.74
C ASP A 582 12.47 4.78 -9.08
N GLN A 583 13.56 5.29 -9.66
CA GLN A 583 14.11 4.76 -10.91
C GLN A 583 14.71 3.35 -10.73
N GLU A 584 15.42 3.10 -9.63
CA GLU A 584 15.99 1.78 -9.32
C GLU A 584 14.91 0.79 -8.83
N ALA A 585 13.88 1.32 -8.16
CA ALA A 585 12.72 0.57 -7.67
C ALA A 585 11.70 0.16 -8.75
N LEU A 586 11.91 0.57 -10.02
CA LEU A 586 10.92 0.45 -11.12
C LEU A 586 9.52 0.92 -10.69
N ALA A 587 9.48 2.02 -9.93
CA ALA A 587 8.28 2.53 -9.26
C ALA A 587 7.39 3.38 -10.18
N ASP A 588 6.10 3.48 -9.85
CA ASP A 588 5.14 4.31 -10.56
C ASP A 588 4.02 4.86 -9.65
N PRO A 589 4.31 5.78 -8.71
CA PRO A 589 3.29 6.33 -7.83
C PRO A 589 2.19 7.07 -8.59
N GLU A 590 2.51 7.72 -9.72
CA GLU A 590 1.51 8.34 -10.61
C GLU A 590 0.65 7.27 -11.31
N GLY A 591 1.25 6.24 -11.88
CA GLY A 591 0.53 5.14 -12.54
C GLY A 591 -0.39 4.37 -11.60
N LEU A 592 0.07 4.08 -10.37
CA LEU A 592 -0.75 3.44 -9.32
C LEU A 592 -1.90 4.35 -8.86
N SER A 593 -1.60 5.62 -8.56
CA SER A 593 -2.64 6.59 -8.15
C SER A 593 -3.70 6.73 -9.24
N TRP A 594 -3.28 6.76 -10.52
CA TRP A 594 -4.22 6.78 -11.63
C TRP A 594 -5.11 5.54 -11.68
N GLN A 595 -4.57 4.32 -11.49
CA GLN A 595 -5.38 3.10 -11.45
C GLN A 595 -6.38 3.14 -10.27
N VAL A 596 -5.87 3.35 -9.06
CA VAL A 596 -6.65 3.25 -7.82
C VAL A 596 -7.76 4.29 -7.76
N LEU A 597 -7.46 5.56 -8.04
CA LEU A 597 -8.45 6.64 -7.93
C LEU A 597 -9.53 6.53 -9.01
N ASN A 598 -9.16 6.30 -10.27
CA ASN A 598 -10.16 6.16 -11.35
C ASN A 598 -11.04 4.93 -11.16
N LEU A 599 -10.47 3.79 -10.74
CA LEU A 599 -11.25 2.59 -10.48
C LEU A 599 -12.20 2.76 -9.29
N ALA A 600 -11.80 3.44 -8.23
CA ALA A 600 -12.67 3.71 -7.09
C ALA A 600 -13.86 4.61 -7.49
N TRP A 601 -13.60 5.69 -8.22
CA TRP A 601 -14.64 6.56 -8.76
C TRP A 601 -15.54 5.84 -9.79
N ASP A 602 -15.00 4.98 -10.66
CA ASP A 602 -15.77 4.15 -11.62
C ASP A 602 -16.69 3.13 -10.92
N ARG A 603 -16.37 2.72 -9.69
CA ARG A 603 -17.26 1.90 -8.82
C ARG A 603 -18.16 2.75 -7.93
N GLY A 604 -18.11 4.07 -8.04
CA GLY A 604 -18.88 5.01 -7.23
C GLY A 604 -18.52 4.96 -5.74
N LEU A 605 -17.27 4.65 -5.38
CA LEU A 605 -16.77 4.85 -4.03
C LEU A 605 -16.58 6.35 -3.76
N ALA A 606 -16.84 6.78 -2.53
CA ALA A 606 -16.28 8.01 -2.03
C ALA A 606 -14.78 7.80 -1.80
N VAL A 607 -13.96 8.80 -2.11
CA VAL A 607 -12.49 8.72 -2.04
C VAL A 607 -11.95 9.86 -1.18
N ALA A 608 -11.03 9.55 -0.28
CA ALA A 608 -10.32 10.52 0.56
C ALA A 608 -8.81 10.38 0.37
N GLY A 609 -8.07 11.46 0.61
CA GLY A 609 -6.61 11.46 0.54
C GLY A 609 -5.94 11.40 1.91
N GLU A 610 -4.71 10.88 1.95
CA GLU A 610 -3.77 10.96 3.08
C GLU A 610 -2.37 11.26 2.51
N ASN A 611 -1.64 12.25 3.02
CA ASN A 611 -0.29 12.55 2.52
C ASN A 611 0.72 11.48 2.95
N ALA A 612 1.63 11.07 2.04
CA ALA A 612 2.82 10.34 2.45
C ALA A 612 3.79 11.25 3.24
N LEU A 613 4.67 10.65 4.04
CA LEU A 613 5.67 11.36 4.85
C LEU A 613 6.74 12.11 4.02
N SER A 614 6.77 11.90 2.70
CA SER A 614 7.60 12.65 1.75
C SER A 614 6.96 13.96 1.26
N CYS A 615 5.66 14.18 1.52
CA CYS A 615 4.83 15.19 0.85
C CYS A 615 4.59 16.45 1.70
N TYR A 616 5.64 16.99 2.31
CA TYR A 616 5.58 18.20 3.15
C TYR A 616 6.11 19.47 2.46
N ASP A 617 6.75 19.32 1.30
CA ASP A 617 7.22 20.45 0.52
C ASP A 617 6.09 21.05 -0.33
N ARG A 618 6.27 22.27 -0.83
CA ARG A 618 5.23 22.96 -1.62
C ARG A 618 4.90 22.22 -2.93
N GLU A 619 5.85 21.53 -3.55
CA GLU A 619 5.63 20.80 -4.80
C GLU A 619 4.85 19.50 -4.55
N GLY A 620 5.17 18.77 -3.47
CA GLY A 620 4.37 17.66 -2.96
C GLY A 620 2.94 18.07 -2.60
N CYS A 621 2.77 19.11 -1.78
CA CYS A 621 1.46 19.65 -1.41
C CYS A 621 0.60 20.07 -2.63
N MET A 622 1.21 20.68 -3.66
CA MET A 622 0.46 21.03 -4.89
C MET A 622 0.06 19.80 -5.71
N ARG A 623 0.92 18.78 -5.85
CA ARG A 623 0.54 17.51 -6.48
C ARG A 623 -0.61 16.82 -5.75
N VAL A 624 -0.60 16.84 -4.42
CA VAL A 624 -1.69 16.31 -3.59
C VAL A 624 -3.02 17.06 -3.84
N VAL A 625 -3.00 18.38 -3.97
CA VAL A 625 -4.18 19.17 -4.37
C VAL A 625 -4.67 18.80 -5.77
N GLU A 626 -3.77 18.57 -6.73
CA GLU A 626 -4.14 18.17 -8.10
C GLU A 626 -4.68 16.74 -8.20
N MET A 627 -4.24 15.82 -7.34
CA MET A 627 -4.86 14.49 -7.18
C MET A 627 -6.25 14.58 -6.54
N ALA A 628 -6.43 15.46 -5.55
CA ALA A 628 -7.69 15.62 -4.83
C ALA A 628 -8.76 16.38 -5.64
N LYS A 629 -8.34 17.26 -6.55
CA LYS A 629 -9.19 18.04 -7.47
C LYS A 629 -8.60 18.08 -8.89
N PRO A 630 -8.70 17.00 -9.68
CA PRO A 630 -8.15 16.97 -11.03
C PRO A 630 -8.77 18.06 -11.92
N ARG A 631 -7.93 18.98 -12.41
CA ARG A 631 -8.40 20.16 -13.15
C ARG A 631 -9.05 19.75 -14.47
N ASN A 632 -10.31 20.15 -14.67
CA ASN A 632 -11.14 19.81 -15.83
C ASN A 632 -11.50 18.31 -15.95
N ASP A 633 -11.60 17.59 -14.84
CA ASP A 633 -12.19 16.24 -14.84
C ASP A 633 -13.62 16.28 -15.45
N PRO A 634 -13.94 15.44 -16.45
CA PRO A 634 -15.21 15.50 -17.16
C PRO A 634 -16.41 15.08 -16.30
N ASP A 635 -16.18 14.21 -15.31
CA ASP A 635 -17.19 13.70 -14.38
C ASP A 635 -17.21 14.52 -13.07
N ARG A 636 -16.34 15.54 -12.96
CA ARG A 636 -16.10 16.37 -11.77
C ARG A 636 -15.67 15.58 -10.53
N ARG A 637 -14.90 14.51 -10.72
CA ARG A 637 -14.33 13.69 -9.65
C ARG A 637 -13.48 14.54 -8.71
N HIS A 638 -13.67 14.37 -7.41
CA HIS A 638 -12.87 14.99 -6.34
C HIS A 638 -12.81 14.07 -5.11
N PHE A 639 -11.96 14.38 -4.13
CA PHE A 639 -11.99 13.69 -2.83
C PHE A 639 -13.11 14.27 -1.94
N SER A 640 -13.69 13.42 -1.09
CA SER A 640 -14.72 13.81 -0.11
C SER A 640 -14.14 14.52 1.12
N PHE A 641 -12.88 14.26 1.46
CA PHE A 641 -12.07 14.99 2.44
C PHE A 641 -10.58 14.66 2.25
N PHE A 642 -9.70 15.38 2.93
CA PHE A 642 -8.27 15.10 2.98
C PHE A 642 -7.77 14.95 4.43
N MET A 643 -6.97 13.93 4.71
CA MET A 643 -6.22 13.77 5.96
C MET A 643 -4.81 14.34 5.82
N TYR A 644 -4.51 15.38 6.58
CA TYR A 644 -3.14 15.83 6.79
C TYR A 644 -2.52 15.10 7.99
N GLN A 645 -1.60 14.16 7.73
CA GLN A 645 -0.73 13.58 8.74
C GLN A 645 0.44 14.52 8.98
N GLN A 646 0.62 14.99 10.21
CA GLN A 646 1.76 15.83 10.59
C GLN A 646 3.10 15.07 10.51
N PRO A 647 4.23 15.76 10.26
CA PRO A 647 5.56 15.19 10.49
C PRO A 647 5.79 14.95 12.00
N SER A 648 6.65 14.01 12.36
CA SER A 648 6.97 13.72 13.77
C SER A 648 7.66 14.90 14.47
N SER A 649 7.52 14.97 15.80
CA SER A 649 8.04 16.06 16.65
C SER A 649 9.57 16.26 16.56
N LEU A 650 10.32 15.25 16.14
CA LEU A 650 11.76 15.38 15.85
C LEU A 650 12.07 16.28 14.63
N LEU A 651 11.09 16.54 13.76
CA LEU A 651 11.17 17.44 12.60
C LEU A 651 10.50 18.81 12.86
N GLN A 652 10.18 19.15 14.11
CA GLN A 652 9.47 20.38 14.49
C GLN A 652 10.32 21.67 14.41
N GLY A 653 11.33 21.66 13.53
CA GLY A 653 12.07 22.83 13.07
C GLY A 653 11.34 23.57 11.93
N THR A 654 10.22 24.21 12.28
CA THR A 654 9.58 25.23 11.43
C THR A 654 9.14 24.78 10.02
N ILE A 655 8.70 23.52 9.85
CA ILE A 655 7.85 23.17 8.70
C ILE A 655 6.56 23.98 8.87
N CYS A 656 6.27 24.85 7.90
CA CYS A 656 5.65 26.12 8.27
C CYS A 656 4.12 26.05 8.38
N PHE A 657 3.57 26.66 9.43
CA PHE A 657 2.12 26.92 9.54
C PHE A 657 1.58 27.71 8.33
N SER A 658 2.42 28.49 7.63
CA SER A 658 2.03 29.14 6.36
C SER A 658 1.78 28.15 5.22
N ASP A 659 2.51 27.04 5.18
CA ASP A 659 2.46 26.09 4.07
C ASP A 659 1.28 25.13 4.26
N LEU A 660 1.02 24.70 5.51
CA LEU A 660 -0.22 24.03 5.87
C LEU A 660 -1.44 24.97 5.66
N GLY A 661 -1.36 26.24 6.08
CA GLY A 661 -2.42 27.22 5.83
C GLY A 661 -2.66 27.53 4.35
N TYR A 662 -1.62 27.46 3.51
CA TYR A 662 -1.74 27.56 2.05
C TYR A 662 -2.38 26.29 1.45
N PHE A 663 -1.95 25.11 1.92
CA PHE A 663 -2.52 23.82 1.52
C PHE A 663 -4.01 23.72 1.86
N ILE A 664 -4.42 24.11 3.08
CA ILE A 664 -5.84 24.15 3.49
C ILE A 664 -6.63 25.08 2.58
N LYS A 665 -6.13 26.29 2.28
CA LYS A 665 -6.80 27.22 1.34
C LYS A 665 -6.92 26.68 -0.09
N CYS A 666 -5.93 25.93 -0.57
CA CYS A 666 -6.03 25.18 -1.83
C CYS A 666 -7.07 24.05 -1.76
N MET A 667 -7.19 23.36 -0.61
CA MET A 667 -8.21 22.33 -0.38
C MET A 667 -9.61 22.90 -0.13
N HIS A 668 -9.76 24.13 0.36
CA HIS A 668 -11.04 24.82 0.47
C HIS A 668 -11.47 25.51 -0.84
N GLY A 669 -10.52 25.86 -1.71
CA GLY A 669 -10.79 26.51 -3.00
C GLY A 669 -10.67 28.03 -2.99
N ASP A 670 -10.24 28.62 -1.87
CA ASP A 670 -10.00 30.07 -1.68
C ASP A 670 -9.01 30.64 -2.71
N ILE A 671 -8.08 29.81 -3.21
CA ILE A 671 -7.01 30.21 -4.13
C ILE A 671 -7.44 29.87 -5.56
N ALA A 672 -8.32 30.72 -6.11
CA ALA A 672 -8.84 30.57 -7.46
C ALA A 672 -7.85 31.08 -8.53
N GLY A 673 -7.48 30.20 -9.47
CA GLY A 673 -7.03 30.56 -10.82
C GLY A 673 -5.64 31.19 -10.99
N ASP A 674 -5.47 32.42 -10.52
CA ASP A 674 -4.69 33.44 -11.26
C ASP A 674 -3.29 33.74 -10.70
N LEU A 675 -2.74 32.90 -9.81
CA LEU A 675 -1.44 33.15 -9.15
C LEU A 675 -0.51 31.93 -9.07
N LEU A 676 -0.01 31.47 -10.22
CA LEU A 676 1.36 30.97 -10.46
C LEU A 676 1.66 31.17 -11.97
N PRO A 677 2.93 31.38 -12.37
CA PRO A 677 3.31 31.95 -13.68
C PRO A 677 3.36 30.95 -14.86
#